data_AF-A0A3L6QK02-F1
#
_entry.id   AF-A0A3L6QK02-F1
#
_cell.length_a   1.000
_cell.length_b   1.000
_cell.length_c   1.000
_cell.angle_alpha   90.00
_cell.angle_beta   90.00
_cell.angle_gamma   90.00
#
_symmetry.space_group_name_H-M   'P 1'
#
loop_
_entity.id
_entity.type
_entity.pdbx_description
1 polymer ?
#
loop_
_entity_poly.entity_id
_entity_poly.type
_entity_poly.pdbx_seq_one_letter_code
_entity_poly.pdbx_strand_id
1 'polypeptide(L)'
;MAGEAATAAEKEAPPAPRSSFLSVFMHADAADVALMLLGLVGAMGDGMSFPAMLLLFIRVTNDLGRGPNLVREFSSRINEHHWTVDTDEAACLHPPDPDQNARNLVFLACVSWFMAFLEGYCWARTAERQASRMRARYLRAVLRQDMEYFDLRAGSTSEVVTSVSSDSLVVQDALAEKLPNFVMNTTLFVSSYVFGFAVGERGVQMSGGQKQRIAIARSILKSPKILLLDEATSALDTESERIVQEALDLASTSRTAIVVAHRLSTIRNADMIAVMQSGEVKELGSHDELNAIGNGLYTSLTRLEQQTRDLHEVDDEISRIGSSSIAAGQSSRHNMSRESSLVSRSSPGRLMGDVGNDDSIVKKSSLPPVPSFRRLLMINIPEWKQMLIGSFSALVLGAIQPVHAYGMGSMFSVYFLADHAEMKEKTRVYVLLFVALAVLSFLLNIGQHYSFGYMGEHLTKRIREQMLAKVLTFEIGWFDREENSTGAICSQLAKDSNAVRSLVGDRMALLVQAGSAVLIACTMGMVIAWRFALVMLAVQPLIIICFYTRRVLLKSMSKKSVEAQSQSSKLAAEAVSNVRTVIAFSSQACILRLFKQAQNGPRKESIRQAWFSGLGLGTSLALMTCSWALYFWYGGKLMAEHRISTKELMQTFMILVTTGRVIAEADEATSALDSQSENVVQEALDRVMIGRTTVVVAHRLTSIMNCDMIAVLDRGMIVEKGTHASLMAKGPSGAYFRLVRLQQGCN
;
A
#
# COMPACT_ATOMS: atom_id res chain seq x y z
N MET A 1 -45.00 -52.11 5.53
CA MET A 1 -44.37 -52.41 6.83
C MET A 1 -43.16 -53.27 6.54
N ALA A 2 -41.91 -52.92 6.81
CA ALA A 2 -41.32 -51.82 7.53
C ALA A 2 -40.01 -51.46 6.80
N GLY A 3 -39.80 -50.17 6.52
CA GLY A 3 -38.47 -49.62 6.36
C GLY A 3 -38.12 -48.98 7.69
N GLU A 4 -37.04 -49.45 8.33
CA GLU A 4 -36.28 -48.70 9.33
C GLU A 4 -35.06 -49.50 9.78
N ALA A 5 -34.00 -48.78 10.15
CA ALA A 5 -32.77 -49.23 10.78
C ALA A 5 -31.62 -49.72 9.88
N ALA A 6 -30.99 -48.79 9.15
CA ALA A 6 -29.52 -48.78 8.96
C ALA A 6 -29.03 -47.38 8.54
N THR A 7 -29.39 -46.32 9.28
CA THR A 7 -28.67 -45.04 9.23
C THR A 7 -27.45 -45.16 10.13
N ALA A 8 -26.32 -45.56 9.54
CA ALA A 8 -25.03 -45.45 10.19
C ALA A 8 -24.78 -43.97 10.49
N ALA A 9 -24.71 -43.66 11.78
CA ALA A 9 -24.42 -42.33 12.30
C ALA A 9 -23.09 -41.84 11.72
N GLU A 10 -23.18 -40.87 10.82
CA GLU A 10 -22.09 -39.99 10.42
C GLU A 10 -21.69 -39.21 11.69
N LYS A 11 -20.67 -39.70 12.41
CA LYS A 11 -20.04 -38.95 13.50
C LYS A 11 -19.45 -37.69 12.90
N GLU A 12 -20.18 -36.58 13.00
CA GLU A 12 -19.63 -35.24 12.81
C GLU A 12 -18.34 -35.13 13.64
N ALA A 13 -17.22 -34.89 12.95
CA ALA A 13 -15.97 -34.56 13.61
C ALA A 13 -16.20 -33.35 14.52
N PRO A 14 -15.67 -33.34 15.77
CA PRO A 14 -15.85 -32.20 16.65
C PRO A 14 -15.34 -30.92 15.97
N PRO A 15 -16.03 -29.77 16.13
CA PRO A 15 -15.57 -28.52 15.56
C PRO A 15 -14.15 -28.24 16.05
N ALA A 16 -13.22 -27.98 15.11
CA ALA A 16 -11.84 -27.67 15.44
C ALA A 16 -11.80 -26.55 16.49
N PRO A 17 -11.02 -26.70 17.59
CA PRO A 17 -10.96 -25.67 18.63
C PRO A 17 -10.52 -24.36 17.99
N ARG A 18 -11.24 -23.27 18.29
CA ARG A 18 -10.89 -21.90 17.85
C ARG A 18 -9.49 -21.60 18.40
N SER A 19 -8.46 -21.79 17.56
CA SER A 19 -7.09 -21.49 17.94
C SER A 19 -6.96 -19.99 18.13
N SER A 20 -6.56 -19.59 19.33
CA SER A 20 -6.23 -18.19 19.62
C SER A 20 -5.02 -17.78 18.77
N PHE A 21 -4.97 -16.55 18.28
CA PHE A 21 -3.83 -16.01 17.51
C PHE A 21 -2.48 -16.20 18.23
N LEU A 22 -2.50 -16.22 19.58
CA LEU A 22 -1.34 -16.52 20.42
C LEU A 22 -0.77 -17.94 20.23
N SER A 23 -1.54 -18.90 19.71
CA SER A 23 -1.07 -20.26 19.48
C SER A 23 0.03 -20.32 18.40
N VAL A 24 0.09 -19.33 17.50
CA VAL A 24 1.13 -19.22 16.47
C VAL A 24 2.52 -19.03 17.11
N PHE A 25 2.59 -18.34 18.25
CA PHE A 25 3.83 -18.07 18.97
C PHE A 25 4.26 -19.18 19.95
N MET A 26 3.53 -20.30 20.05
CA MET A 26 3.87 -21.40 20.98
C MET A 26 5.26 -22.01 20.75
N HIS A 27 5.86 -21.77 19.57
CA HIS A 27 7.17 -22.31 19.19
C HIS A 27 8.34 -21.34 19.46
N ALA A 28 8.06 -20.17 20.05
CA ALA A 28 9.06 -19.17 20.40
C ALA A 28 9.89 -19.59 21.63
N ASP A 29 11.22 -19.48 21.55
CA ASP A 29 12.09 -19.60 22.72
C ASP A 29 12.31 -18.20 23.35
N ALA A 30 12.91 -18.12 24.54
CA ALA A 30 13.21 -16.86 25.21
C ALA A 30 14.00 -15.85 24.33
N ALA A 31 14.93 -16.35 23.50
CA ALA A 31 15.67 -15.52 22.56
C ALA A 31 14.79 -14.99 21.41
N ASP A 32 13.74 -15.72 21.02
CA ASP A 32 12.80 -15.27 19.99
C ASP A 32 11.82 -14.27 20.58
N VAL A 33 11.41 -14.44 21.85
CA VAL A 33 10.63 -13.44 22.59
C VAL A 33 11.39 -12.11 22.70
N ALA A 34 12.68 -12.15 23.06
CA ALA A 34 13.52 -10.95 23.12
C ALA A 34 13.63 -10.25 21.75
N LEU A 35 13.83 -11.01 20.67
CA LEU A 35 13.85 -10.46 19.30
C LEU A 35 12.49 -9.89 18.89
N MET A 36 11.38 -10.55 19.22
CA MET A 36 10.03 -10.04 18.90
C MET A 36 9.74 -8.74 19.64
N LEU A 37 10.15 -8.61 20.90
CA LEU A 37 10.00 -7.36 21.66
C LEU A 37 10.83 -6.23 21.01
N LEU A 38 12.08 -6.50 20.64
CA LEU A 38 12.94 -5.54 19.96
C LEU A 38 12.38 -5.14 18.58
N GLY A 39 11.86 -6.11 17.84
CA GLY A 39 11.21 -5.88 16.55
C GLY A 39 9.88 -5.13 16.65
N LEU A 40 9.14 -5.31 17.75
CA LEU A 40 7.92 -4.53 18.03
C LEU A 40 8.26 -3.07 18.27
N VAL A 41 9.29 -2.79 19.08
CA VAL A 41 9.80 -1.41 19.28
C VAL A 41 10.26 -0.81 17.96
N GLY A 42 10.96 -1.58 17.12
CA GLY A 42 11.34 -1.16 15.77
C GLY A 42 10.15 -0.77 14.91
N ALA A 43 9.13 -1.64 14.81
CA ALA A 43 7.93 -1.39 14.01
C ALA A 43 7.11 -0.20 14.50
N MET A 44 7.03 0.02 15.81
CA MET A 44 6.41 1.20 16.39
C MET A 44 7.21 2.47 16.04
N GLY A 45 8.53 2.41 16.13
CA GLY A 45 9.43 3.51 15.77
C GLY A 45 9.35 3.89 14.30
N ASP A 46 9.30 2.91 13.39
CA ASP A 46 9.11 3.15 11.96
C ASP A 46 7.74 3.81 11.68
N GLY A 47 6.66 3.26 12.24
CA GLY A 47 5.32 3.84 12.10
C GLY A 47 5.21 5.28 12.61
N MET A 48 5.96 5.66 13.65
CA MET A 48 5.99 7.02 14.22
C MET A 48 6.90 7.99 13.43
N SER A 49 7.83 7.47 12.61
CA SER A 49 8.81 8.27 11.87
C SER A 49 8.15 9.27 10.91
N PHE A 50 7.17 8.83 10.12
CA PHE A 50 6.52 9.68 9.11
C PHE A 50 5.71 10.84 9.74
N PRO A 51 4.89 10.64 10.78
CA PRO A 51 4.22 11.75 11.46
C PRO A 51 5.18 12.71 12.17
N ALA A 52 6.25 12.20 12.79
CA ALA A 52 7.29 13.04 13.39
C ALA A 52 8.00 13.91 12.34
N MET A 53 8.27 13.34 11.16
CA MET A 53 8.81 14.05 10.01
C MET A 53 7.85 15.14 9.50
N LEU A 54 6.55 14.84 9.43
CA LEU A 54 5.52 15.81 9.05
C LEU A 54 5.44 16.98 10.05
N LEU A 55 5.57 16.72 11.35
CA LEU A 55 5.63 17.79 12.35
C LEU A 55 6.83 18.71 12.17
N LEU A 56 8.01 18.15 11.92
CA LEU A 56 9.19 18.95 11.62
C LEU A 56 8.98 19.77 10.35
N PHE A 57 8.36 19.19 9.32
CA PHE A 57 7.99 19.92 8.11
C PHE A 57 7.03 21.09 8.39
N ILE A 58 6.02 20.90 9.24
CA ILE A 58 5.09 21.96 9.65
C ILE A 58 5.84 23.08 10.39
N ARG A 59 6.71 22.73 11.35
CA ARG A 59 7.51 23.70 12.11
C ARG A 59 8.41 24.52 11.20
N VAL A 60 9.17 23.85 10.32
CA VAL A 60 10.02 24.50 9.32
C VAL A 60 9.19 25.45 8.46
N THR A 61 8.05 25.00 7.95
CA THR A 61 7.18 25.84 7.11
C THR A 61 6.63 27.05 7.86
N ASN A 62 6.25 26.90 9.12
CA ASN A 62 5.77 28.01 9.95
C ASN A 62 6.88 29.02 10.26
N ASP A 63 8.10 28.55 10.51
CA ASP A 63 9.27 29.40 10.73
C ASP A 63 9.63 30.18 9.46
N LEU A 64 9.55 29.55 8.28
CA LEU A 64 9.69 30.24 6.97
C LEU A 64 8.62 31.31 6.76
N GLY A 65 7.47 31.20 7.42
CA GLY A 65 6.32 32.10 7.31
C GLY A 65 6.37 33.36 8.17
N ARG A 66 7.18 33.39 9.23
CA ARG A 66 7.21 34.48 10.23
C ARG A 66 7.92 35.77 9.77
N GLY A 67 8.35 35.83 8.51
CA GLY A 67 8.77 37.07 7.83
C GLY A 67 10.26 37.15 7.44
N PRO A 68 10.63 38.10 6.56
CA PRO A 68 11.95 38.20 5.95
C PRO A 68 13.09 38.62 6.90
N ASN A 69 12.76 39.24 8.06
CA ASN A 69 13.77 39.71 9.02
C ASN A 69 14.45 38.55 9.77
N LEU A 70 13.73 37.45 10.04
CA LEU A 70 14.30 36.23 10.64
C LEU A 70 15.15 35.43 9.64
N VAL A 71 14.89 35.56 8.33
CA VAL A 71 15.77 34.99 7.28
C VAL A 71 17.13 35.71 7.22
N ARG A 72 17.18 36.98 7.65
CA ARG A 72 18.43 37.74 7.82
C ARG A 72 19.25 37.23 9.01
N GLU A 73 18.56 36.88 10.10
CA GLU A 73 19.15 36.25 11.30
C GLU A 73 19.60 34.79 11.03
N PHE A 74 18.86 34.05 10.20
CA PHE A 74 19.26 32.76 9.62
C PHE A 74 20.62 32.88 8.89
N SER A 75 20.79 33.94 8.07
CA SER A 75 21.98 34.15 7.25
C SER A 75 23.23 34.52 8.06
N SER A 76 23.09 35.36 9.09
CA SER A 76 24.23 35.83 9.88
C SER A 76 24.84 34.72 10.73
N ARG A 77 24.01 33.83 11.32
CA ARG A 77 24.51 32.75 12.19
C ARG A 77 25.12 31.55 11.44
N ILE A 78 24.75 31.33 10.18
CA ILE A 78 25.39 30.29 9.34
C ILE A 78 26.82 30.70 8.93
N ASN A 79 27.08 32.01 8.80
CA ASN A 79 28.38 32.52 8.36
C ASN A 79 29.35 32.78 9.52
N GLU A 80 28.86 32.88 10.76
CA GLU A 80 29.68 33.02 11.97
C GLU A 80 29.96 31.65 12.62
N HIS A 81 30.97 30.97 12.08
CA HIS A 81 31.61 29.82 12.72
C HIS A 81 32.46 30.28 13.93
N HIS A 82 31.85 30.85 14.97
CA HIS A 82 32.51 31.07 16.26
C HIS A 82 31.73 30.43 17.40
N TRP A 83 32.22 29.26 17.84
CA TRP A 83 31.77 28.59 19.05
C TRP A 83 32.14 29.47 20.25
N THR A 84 31.18 30.24 20.77
CA THR A 84 31.30 30.88 22.09
C THR A 84 30.24 30.30 23.01
N VAL A 85 30.72 29.78 24.13
CA VAL A 85 29.91 29.31 25.25
C VAL A 85 29.54 30.54 26.04
N ASP A 86 28.43 31.18 25.70
CA ASP A 86 27.84 32.18 26.59
C ASP A 86 26.71 31.53 27.38
N THR A 87 27.03 31.31 28.65
CA THR A 87 26.09 31.03 29.73
C THR A 87 25.31 32.30 30.02
N ASP A 88 24.09 32.43 29.49
CA ASP A 88 23.13 33.40 30.01
C ASP A 88 21.72 32.80 30.09
N GLU A 89 21.22 32.74 31.32
CA GLU A 89 19.87 32.35 31.71
C GLU A 89 18.84 33.41 31.28
N ALA A 90 18.45 33.41 30.01
CA ALA A 90 17.28 34.17 29.52
C ALA A 90 16.50 33.43 28.40
N ALA A 91 16.56 32.10 28.41
CA ALA A 91 15.97 31.26 27.36
C ALA A 91 14.49 30.94 27.61
N CYS A 92 13.57 31.85 27.26
CA CYS A 92 12.14 31.51 27.16
C CYS A 92 11.35 32.23 26.04
N LEU A 93 11.97 33.04 25.17
CA LEU A 93 11.23 33.77 24.13
C LEU A 93 11.99 33.97 22.81
N HIS A 94 12.73 32.95 22.33
CA HIS A 94 13.31 32.96 20.98
C HIS A 94 12.75 31.81 20.13
N PRO A 95 12.33 32.05 18.87
CA PRO A 95 11.96 30.99 17.95
C PRO A 95 13.17 30.06 17.69
N PRO A 96 12.96 28.75 17.47
CA PRO A 96 14.06 27.81 17.30
C PRO A 96 14.88 28.13 16.05
N ASP A 97 16.21 28.07 16.18
CA ASP A 97 17.12 28.34 15.07
C ASP A 97 16.91 27.37 13.89
N PRO A 98 16.97 27.83 12.65
CA PRO A 98 16.73 27.00 11.46
C PRO A 98 17.76 25.89 11.25
N ASP A 99 19.01 26.09 11.68
CA ASP A 99 20.03 25.03 11.72
C ASP A 99 19.66 23.92 12.71
N GLN A 100 18.92 24.25 13.77
CA GLN A 100 18.40 23.26 14.71
C GLN A 100 17.37 22.35 14.04
N ASN A 101 16.52 22.89 13.16
CA ASN A 101 15.52 22.10 12.45
C ASN A 101 16.15 21.11 11.46
N ALA A 102 17.21 21.52 10.74
CA ALA A 102 17.96 20.61 9.88
C ALA A 102 18.69 19.50 10.68
N ARG A 103 19.30 19.85 11.83
CA ARG A 103 19.89 18.87 12.75
C ARG A 103 18.86 17.89 13.29
N ASN A 104 17.67 18.36 13.65
CA ASN A 104 16.57 17.51 14.13
C ASN A 104 16.11 16.50 13.07
N LEU A 105 16.08 16.90 11.79
CA LEU A 105 15.74 15.99 10.68
C LEU A 105 16.80 14.90 10.47
N VAL A 106 18.09 15.25 10.57
CA VAL A 106 19.18 14.26 10.48
C VAL A 106 19.15 13.30 11.68
N PHE A 107 18.91 13.81 12.88
CA PHE A 107 18.74 12.97 14.07
C PHE A 107 17.55 12.02 13.91
N LEU A 108 16.41 12.52 13.42
CA LEU A 108 15.24 11.70 13.11
C LEU A 108 15.58 10.62 12.08
N ALA A 109 16.36 10.94 11.04
CA ALA A 109 16.80 9.98 10.03
C ALA A 109 17.66 8.85 10.63
N CYS A 110 18.56 9.17 11.56
CA CYS A 110 19.37 8.17 12.26
C CYS A 110 18.51 7.27 13.17
N VAL A 111 17.56 7.85 13.91
CA VAL A 111 16.64 7.10 14.76
C VAL A 111 15.72 6.21 13.90
N SER A 112 15.16 6.74 12.82
CA SER A 112 14.31 5.99 11.91
C SER A 112 15.09 4.85 11.26
N TRP A 113 16.36 5.09 10.87
CA TRP A 113 17.23 4.05 10.33
C TRP A 113 17.40 2.88 11.30
N PHE A 114 17.67 3.18 12.57
CA PHE A 114 17.88 2.17 13.60
C PHE A 114 16.59 1.38 13.89
N MET A 115 15.45 2.06 14.02
CA MET A 115 14.16 1.41 14.28
C MET A 115 13.73 0.50 13.11
N ALA A 116 13.84 1.00 11.88
CA ALA A 116 13.61 0.24 10.66
C ALA A 116 14.55 -0.97 10.51
N PHE A 117 15.83 -0.82 10.87
CA PHE A 117 16.77 -1.93 10.88
C PHE A 117 16.36 -3.00 11.89
N LEU A 118 16.01 -2.60 13.12
CA LEU A 118 15.56 -3.53 14.16
C LEU A 118 14.30 -4.28 13.74
N GLU A 119 13.33 -3.60 13.16
CA GLU A 119 12.10 -4.22 12.63
C GLU A 119 12.44 -5.32 11.61
N GLY A 120 13.11 -4.94 10.51
CA GLY A 120 13.39 -5.87 9.42
C GLY A 120 14.29 -7.04 9.82
N TYR A 121 15.28 -6.80 10.68
CA TYR A 121 16.19 -7.83 11.16
C TYR A 121 15.53 -8.79 12.16
N CYS A 122 14.81 -8.26 13.15
CA CYS A 122 14.26 -9.08 14.23
C CYS A 122 13.11 -9.96 13.74
N TRP A 123 12.18 -9.41 12.97
CA TRP A 123 11.02 -10.16 12.46
C TRP A 123 11.40 -11.23 11.43
N ALA A 124 12.35 -10.92 10.53
CA ALA A 124 12.86 -11.93 9.60
C ALA A 124 13.56 -13.09 10.34
N ARG A 125 14.32 -12.78 11.40
CA ARG A 125 15.05 -13.79 12.19
C ARG A 125 14.13 -14.64 13.06
N THR A 126 13.11 -14.05 13.69
CA THR A 126 12.16 -14.79 14.53
C THR A 126 11.30 -15.73 13.69
N ALA A 127 10.80 -15.26 12.54
CA ALA A 127 9.99 -16.04 11.62
C ALA A 127 10.71 -17.32 11.16
N GLU A 128 11.98 -17.22 10.74
CA GLU A 128 12.76 -18.39 10.32
C GLU A 128 13.00 -19.37 11.48
N ARG A 129 13.36 -18.85 12.66
CA ARG A 129 13.65 -19.71 13.82
C ARG A 129 12.41 -20.47 14.26
N GLN A 130 11.24 -19.83 14.23
CA GLN A 130 9.98 -20.49 14.57
C GLN A 130 9.55 -21.48 13.48
N ALA A 131 9.63 -21.10 12.20
CA ALA A 131 9.27 -21.98 11.08
C ALA A 131 10.14 -23.24 11.03
N SER A 132 11.46 -23.11 11.16
CA SER A 132 12.39 -24.25 11.17
C SER A 132 12.13 -25.21 12.34
N ARG A 133 11.87 -24.68 13.55
CA ARG A 133 11.49 -25.50 14.72
C ARG A 133 10.14 -26.18 14.54
N MET A 134 9.16 -25.46 14.02
CA MET A 134 7.82 -26.00 13.73
C MET A 134 7.94 -27.18 12.76
N ARG A 135 8.66 -27.01 11.63
CA ARG A 135 8.93 -28.10 10.66
C ARG A 135 9.57 -29.32 11.32
N ALA A 136 10.60 -29.11 12.15
CA ALA A 136 11.32 -30.22 12.80
C ALA A 136 10.48 -30.94 13.87
N ARG A 137 9.70 -30.20 14.68
CA ARG A 137 8.81 -30.79 15.68
C ARG A 137 7.63 -31.50 15.05
N TYR A 138 7.04 -30.91 14.01
CA TYR A 138 5.95 -31.51 13.25
C TYR A 138 6.40 -32.81 12.59
N LEU A 139 7.53 -32.81 11.86
CA LEU A 139 8.08 -34.04 11.27
C LEU A 139 8.37 -35.10 12.35
N ARG A 140 8.91 -34.70 13.49
CA ARG A 140 9.15 -35.61 14.63
C ARG A 140 7.86 -36.19 15.20
N ALA A 141 6.77 -35.42 15.26
CA ALA A 141 5.47 -35.88 15.74
C ALA A 141 4.80 -36.83 14.74
N VAL A 142 4.86 -36.51 13.45
CA VAL A 142 4.34 -37.34 12.35
C VAL A 142 5.04 -38.69 12.32
N LEU A 143 6.38 -38.72 12.38
CA LEU A 143 7.14 -39.97 12.36
C LEU A 143 6.86 -40.87 13.58
N ARG A 144 6.25 -40.34 14.66
CA ARG A 144 5.87 -41.08 15.86
C ARG A 144 4.41 -41.55 15.88
N GLN A 145 3.61 -41.21 14.86
CA GLN A 145 2.23 -41.67 14.77
C GLN A 145 2.18 -43.16 14.43
N ASP A 146 1.12 -43.82 14.90
CA ASP A 146 0.85 -45.22 14.58
C ASP A 146 0.49 -45.38 13.09
N MET A 147 0.73 -46.58 12.54
CA MET A 147 0.45 -46.88 11.14
C MET A 147 -1.03 -46.68 10.76
N GLU A 148 -1.94 -46.91 11.70
CA GLU A 148 -3.38 -46.70 11.52
C GLU A 148 -3.73 -45.24 11.18
N TYR A 149 -2.95 -44.27 11.68
CA TYR A 149 -3.12 -42.85 11.34
C TYR A 149 -2.92 -42.57 9.84
N PHE A 150 -1.93 -43.22 9.22
CA PHE A 150 -1.62 -43.07 7.80
C PHE A 150 -2.58 -43.87 6.91
N ASP A 151 -3.11 -44.98 7.41
CA ASP A 151 -4.02 -45.85 6.66
C ASP A 151 -5.46 -45.31 6.63
N LEU A 152 -5.94 -44.70 7.71
CA LEU A 152 -7.28 -44.12 7.80
C LEU A 152 -7.44 -42.81 7.03
N ARG A 153 -6.35 -42.11 6.73
CA ARG A 153 -6.34 -40.91 5.88
C ARG A 153 -5.53 -41.18 4.61
N ALA A 154 -6.16 -41.80 3.61
CA ALA A 154 -5.55 -42.10 2.31
C ALA A 154 -5.04 -40.86 1.52
N GLY A 155 -5.35 -39.63 1.96
CA GLY A 155 -4.75 -38.37 1.49
C GLY A 155 -3.71 -37.73 2.42
N SER A 156 -3.43 -38.33 3.59
CA SER A 156 -2.60 -37.72 4.63
C SER A 156 -1.14 -37.60 4.25
N THR A 157 -0.58 -38.52 3.48
CA THR A 157 0.86 -38.47 3.17
C THR A 157 1.19 -37.20 2.36
N SER A 158 0.39 -36.88 1.34
CA SER A 158 0.56 -35.66 0.55
C SER A 158 0.16 -34.40 1.33
N GLU A 159 -0.88 -34.48 2.17
CA GLU A 159 -1.29 -33.38 3.05
C GLU A 159 -0.21 -33.06 4.11
N VAL A 160 0.41 -34.08 4.70
CA VAL A 160 1.53 -33.96 5.65
C VAL A 160 2.76 -33.39 4.94
N VAL A 161 3.06 -33.82 3.71
CA VAL A 161 4.13 -33.23 2.89
C VAL A 161 3.85 -31.75 2.62
N THR A 162 2.59 -31.41 2.30
CA THR A 162 2.16 -30.05 2.00
C THR A 162 2.24 -29.17 3.24
N SER A 163 1.88 -29.67 4.42
CA SER A 163 1.98 -28.91 5.67
C SER A 163 3.43 -28.63 6.11
N VAL A 164 4.35 -29.59 5.88
CA VAL A 164 5.78 -29.38 6.16
C VAL A 164 6.38 -28.35 5.21
N SER A 165 5.97 -28.36 3.94
CA SER A 165 6.60 -27.57 2.88
C SER A 165 5.94 -26.20 2.65
N SER A 166 4.62 -26.14 2.57
CA SER A 166 3.82 -24.97 2.19
C SER A 166 3.26 -24.23 3.41
N ASP A 167 2.55 -24.91 4.32
CA ASP A 167 1.86 -24.22 5.42
C ASP A 167 2.84 -23.51 6.36
N SER A 168 4.03 -24.11 6.57
CA SER A 168 5.10 -23.50 7.35
C SER A 168 5.68 -22.23 6.71
N LEU A 169 5.64 -22.10 5.37
CA LEU A 169 6.05 -20.88 4.67
C LEU A 169 5.01 -19.76 4.83
N VAL A 170 3.72 -20.11 4.86
CA VAL A 170 2.65 -19.14 5.12
C VAL A 170 2.79 -18.54 6.53
N VAL A 171 3.08 -19.38 7.54
CA VAL A 171 3.34 -18.89 8.91
C VAL A 171 4.60 -18.01 8.96
N GLN A 172 5.65 -18.38 8.21
CA GLN A 172 6.87 -17.60 8.10
C GLN A 172 6.62 -16.21 7.48
N ASP A 173 5.85 -16.15 6.39
CA ASP A 173 5.49 -14.90 5.72
C ASP A 173 4.63 -14.00 6.62
N ALA A 174 3.66 -14.60 7.31
CA ALA A 174 2.81 -13.89 8.26
C ALA A 174 3.61 -13.24 9.40
N LEU A 175 4.60 -13.95 9.97
CA LEU A 175 5.44 -13.45 11.04
C LEU A 175 6.50 -12.45 10.57
N ALA A 176 7.10 -12.68 9.40
CA ALA A 176 8.21 -11.85 8.90
C ALA A 176 7.75 -10.53 8.27
N GLU A 177 6.58 -10.53 7.61
CA GLU A 177 6.12 -9.41 6.79
C GLU A 177 4.77 -8.84 7.26
N LYS A 178 3.75 -9.67 7.43
CA LYS A 178 2.39 -9.17 7.67
C LYS A 178 2.20 -8.58 9.06
N LEU A 179 2.74 -9.25 10.08
CA LEU A 179 2.66 -8.82 11.47
C LEU A 179 3.38 -7.49 11.76
N PRO A 180 4.67 -7.30 11.37
CA PRO A 180 5.32 -6.00 11.52
C PRO A 180 4.58 -4.88 10.78
N ASN A 181 4.17 -5.12 9.53
CA ASN A 181 3.40 -4.14 8.76
C ASN A 181 2.08 -3.75 9.45
N PHE A 182 1.39 -4.68 10.10
CA PHE A 182 0.19 -4.38 10.87
C PHE A 182 0.49 -3.47 12.07
N VAL A 183 1.56 -3.76 12.81
CA VAL A 183 1.99 -2.94 13.96
C VAL A 183 2.43 -1.55 13.51
N MET A 184 3.23 -1.48 12.45
CA MET A 184 3.69 -0.23 11.85
C MET A 184 2.51 0.63 11.41
N ASN A 185 1.56 0.08 10.62
CA ASN A 185 0.39 0.81 10.14
C ASN A 185 -0.54 1.24 11.27
N THR A 186 -0.73 0.40 12.29
CA THR A 186 -1.53 0.77 13.48
C THR A 186 -0.86 1.91 14.24
N THR A 187 0.46 1.84 14.42
CA THR A 187 1.22 2.90 15.09
C THR A 187 1.22 4.19 14.27
N LEU A 188 1.34 4.10 12.94
CA LEU A 188 1.22 5.23 12.03
C LEU A 188 -0.15 5.92 12.17
N PHE A 189 -1.23 5.15 12.21
CA PHE A 189 -2.58 5.69 12.40
C PHE A 189 -2.74 6.40 13.76
N VAL A 190 -2.38 5.71 14.85
CA VAL A 190 -2.50 6.27 16.21
C VAL A 190 -1.60 7.50 16.38
N SER A 191 -0.34 7.41 15.94
CA SER A 191 0.59 8.54 16.04
C SER A 191 0.17 9.72 15.19
N SER A 192 -0.31 9.50 13.95
CA SER A 192 -0.86 10.59 13.11
C SER A 192 -2.02 11.31 13.79
N TYR A 193 -2.91 10.57 14.47
CA TYR A 193 -3.98 11.17 15.26
C TYR A 193 -3.43 11.97 16.45
N VAL A 194 -2.58 11.36 17.28
CA VAL A 194 -1.98 12.02 18.46
C VAL A 194 -1.25 13.32 18.06
N PHE A 195 -0.43 13.27 17.02
CA PHE A 195 0.27 14.45 16.52
C PHE A 195 -0.67 15.48 15.91
N GLY A 196 -1.72 15.06 15.20
CA GLY A 196 -2.76 15.96 14.68
C GLY A 196 -3.45 16.78 15.78
N PHE A 197 -3.77 16.16 16.91
CA PHE A 197 -4.39 16.85 18.06
C PHE A 197 -3.38 17.67 18.88
N ALA A 198 -2.13 17.23 18.96
CA ALA A 198 -1.08 17.91 19.73
C ALA A 198 -0.62 19.24 19.11
N VAL A 199 -0.85 19.48 17.81
CA VAL A 199 -0.33 20.67 17.08
C VAL A 199 -1.19 21.93 17.24
N GLY A 200 -2.37 21.86 17.85
CA GLY A 200 -3.01 23.08 18.32
C GLY A 200 -2.21 23.63 19.50
N GLU A 201 -1.67 24.85 19.42
CA GLU A 201 -0.91 25.51 20.51
C GLU A 201 -1.67 25.61 21.86
N ARG A 202 -2.92 25.14 21.94
CA ARG A 202 -3.68 24.90 23.18
C ARG A 202 -4.54 23.62 23.18
N GLY A 203 -4.18 22.58 22.41
CA GLY A 203 -4.60 21.17 22.55
C GLY A 203 -6.10 20.82 22.65
N VAL A 204 -7.01 21.78 22.56
CA VAL A 204 -8.43 21.57 22.87
C VAL A 204 -9.26 22.62 22.12
N GLN A 205 -9.68 22.33 20.89
CA GLN A 205 -10.85 22.99 20.29
C GLN A 205 -12.13 22.41 20.91
N MET A 206 -12.29 22.54 22.23
CA MET A 206 -13.60 22.35 22.85
C MET A 206 -14.50 23.47 22.35
N SER A 207 -15.72 23.12 21.94
CA SER A 207 -16.74 24.13 21.64
C SER A 207 -16.93 25.05 22.86
N GLY A 208 -17.42 26.27 22.65
CA GLY A 208 -17.68 27.23 23.74
C GLY A 208 -18.43 26.57 24.91
N GLY A 209 -19.50 25.83 24.59
CA GLY A 209 -20.30 25.08 25.57
C GLY A 209 -19.59 23.92 26.27
N GLN A 210 -18.59 23.29 25.65
CA GLN A 210 -17.77 22.27 26.33
C GLN A 210 -16.81 22.88 27.35
N LYS A 211 -16.21 24.04 27.04
CA LYS A 211 -15.39 24.79 28.02
C LYS A 211 -16.23 25.26 29.20
N GLN A 212 -17.46 25.69 28.92
CA GLN A 212 -18.42 26.15 29.92
C GLN A 212 -18.84 25.00 30.85
N ARG A 213 -19.12 23.81 30.32
CA ARG A 213 -19.38 22.59 31.12
C ARG A 213 -18.23 22.24 32.08
N ILE A 214 -16.99 22.33 31.62
CA ILE A 214 -15.81 22.06 32.47
C ILE A 214 -15.67 23.14 33.56
N ALA A 215 -15.92 24.41 33.23
CA ALA A 215 -15.89 25.49 34.21
C ALA A 215 -16.97 25.31 35.30
N ILE A 216 -18.18 24.89 34.91
CA ILE A 216 -19.28 24.57 35.84
C ILE A 216 -18.93 23.33 36.69
N ALA A 217 -18.40 22.26 36.10
CA ALA A 217 -17.95 21.10 36.86
C ALA A 217 -16.88 21.47 37.90
N ARG A 218 -15.94 22.37 37.55
CA ARG A 218 -14.94 22.91 38.49
C ARG A 218 -15.55 23.73 39.62
N SER A 219 -16.58 24.54 39.36
CA SER A 219 -17.27 25.31 40.40
C SER A 219 -18.09 24.40 41.32
N ILE A 220 -18.69 23.33 40.79
CA ILE A 220 -19.41 22.32 41.57
C ILE A 220 -18.45 21.57 42.50
N LEU A 221 -17.31 21.10 41.98
CA LEU A 221 -16.28 20.36 42.73
C LEU A 221 -15.69 21.18 43.88
N LYS A 222 -15.58 22.50 43.73
CA LYS A 222 -15.06 23.40 44.77
C LYS A 222 -16.07 23.67 45.90
N SER A 223 -17.33 23.26 45.72
CA SER A 223 -18.43 23.43 46.70
C SER A 223 -18.48 24.82 47.37
N PRO A 224 -18.54 25.93 46.61
CA PRO A 224 -18.58 27.26 47.18
C PRO A 224 -19.92 27.54 47.87
N LYS A 225 -19.89 28.36 48.95
CA LYS A 225 -21.11 28.83 49.63
C LYS A 225 -21.90 29.84 48.80
N ILE A 226 -21.20 30.61 47.96
CA ILE A 226 -21.77 31.62 47.05
C ILE A 226 -21.35 31.24 45.62
N LEU A 227 -22.33 31.13 44.73
CA LEU A 227 -22.12 30.81 43.31
C LEU A 227 -22.49 32.04 42.48
N LEU A 228 -21.55 32.52 41.66
CA LEU A 228 -21.78 33.62 40.72
C LEU A 228 -21.81 33.05 39.30
N LEU A 229 -22.91 33.29 38.59
CA LEU A 229 -23.14 32.83 37.22
C LEU A 229 -23.34 34.05 36.33
N ASP A 230 -22.28 34.49 35.66
CA ASP A 230 -22.30 35.62 34.75
C ASP A 230 -22.45 35.12 33.30
N GLU A 231 -23.64 35.28 32.74
CA GLU A 231 -24.01 34.83 31.39
C GLU A 231 -23.58 33.39 31.06
N ALA A 232 -23.76 32.48 32.03
CA ALA A 232 -23.24 31.11 31.96
C ALA A 232 -23.85 30.23 30.83
N THR A 233 -24.82 30.74 30.08
CA THR A 233 -25.49 30.04 28.97
C THR A 233 -25.40 30.76 27.62
N SER A 234 -24.80 31.96 27.54
CA SER A 234 -24.86 32.82 26.33
C SER A 234 -24.07 32.28 25.12
N ALA A 235 -23.07 31.43 25.37
CA ALA A 235 -22.18 30.86 24.34
C ALA A 235 -22.50 29.39 23.99
N LEU A 236 -23.69 28.89 24.35
CA LEU A 236 -24.13 27.51 24.09
C LEU A 236 -25.18 27.43 22.97
N ASP A 237 -25.12 26.32 22.23
CA ASP A 237 -26.20 25.86 21.34
C ASP A 237 -27.43 25.42 22.14
N THR A 238 -28.63 25.52 21.56
CA THR A 238 -29.92 25.27 22.21
C THR A 238 -30.02 23.86 22.85
N GLU A 239 -29.39 22.84 22.26
CA GLU A 239 -29.37 21.48 22.81
C GLU A 239 -28.46 21.38 24.04
N SER A 240 -27.24 21.92 23.95
CA SER A 240 -26.30 21.93 25.07
C SER A 240 -26.75 22.87 26.22
N GLU A 241 -27.47 23.94 25.92
CA GLU A 241 -28.02 24.88 26.90
C GLU A 241 -28.93 24.17 27.90
N ARG A 242 -29.87 23.34 27.43
CA ARG A 242 -30.83 22.62 28.30
C ARG A 242 -30.13 21.71 29.31
N ILE A 243 -29.11 20.99 28.85
CA ILE A 243 -28.33 20.05 29.69
C ILE A 243 -27.51 20.82 30.73
N VAL A 244 -26.93 21.96 30.34
CA VAL A 244 -26.16 22.82 31.25
C VAL A 244 -27.05 23.48 32.28
N GLN A 245 -28.26 23.90 31.89
CA GLN A 245 -29.22 24.52 32.79
C GLN A 245 -29.67 23.53 33.89
N GLU A 246 -30.00 22.29 33.53
CA GLU A 246 -30.35 21.25 34.50
C GLU A 246 -29.23 21.02 35.53
N ALA A 247 -27.97 21.03 35.08
CA ALA A 247 -26.82 20.91 35.97
C ALA A 247 -26.61 22.15 36.87
N LEU A 248 -26.91 23.36 36.37
CA LEU A 248 -26.84 24.60 37.14
C LEU A 248 -27.94 24.67 38.20
N ASP A 249 -29.16 24.23 37.87
CA ASP A 249 -30.30 24.18 38.80
C ASP A 249 -30.05 23.18 39.94
N LEU A 250 -29.49 22.01 39.62
CA LEU A 250 -29.03 21.04 40.62
C LEU A 250 -27.90 21.60 41.49
N ALA A 251 -27.00 22.40 40.91
CA ALA A 251 -25.90 23.02 41.64
C ALA A 251 -26.34 24.20 42.54
N SER A 252 -27.44 24.88 42.20
CA SER A 252 -27.95 26.05 42.92
C SER A 252 -28.85 25.70 44.12
N THR A 253 -29.51 24.54 44.12
CA THR A 253 -30.53 24.11 45.12
C THR A 253 -30.06 24.17 46.60
N SER A 254 -28.76 24.19 46.87
CA SER A 254 -28.21 24.24 48.25
C SER A 254 -27.26 25.41 48.52
N ARG A 255 -27.25 26.43 47.66
CA ARG A 255 -26.23 27.50 47.66
C ARG A 255 -26.87 28.86 47.38
N THR A 256 -26.26 29.93 47.87
CA THR A 256 -26.64 31.28 47.44
C THR A 256 -26.10 31.50 46.02
N ALA A 257 -26.97 31.46 45.02
CA ALA A 257 -26.62 31.66 43.61
C ALA A 257 -27.08 33.04 43.13
N ILE A 258 -26.17 33.83 42.56
CA ILE A 258 -26.47 35.07 41.86
C ILE A 258 -26.27 34.81 40.37
N VAL A 259 -27.34 34.94 39.59
CA VAL A 259 -27.35 34.66 38.16
C VAL A 259 -27.60 35.95 37.40
N VAL A 260 -26.66 36.31 36.53
CA VAL A 260 -26.81 37.35 35.53
C VAL A 260 -27.07 36.65 34.21
N ALA A 261 -28.24 36.89 33.62
CA ALA A 261 -28.66 36.21 32.41
C ALA A 261 -29.15 37.21 31.36
N HIS A 262 -28.82 36.93 30.11
CA HIS A 262 -29.38 37.62 28.95
C HIS A 262 -30.71 36.99 28.49
N ARG A 263 -30.92 35.69 28.79
CA ARG A 263 -32.13 34.94 28.40
C ARG A 263 -33.12 34.90 29.54
N LEU A 264 -34.40 35.26 29.34
CA LEU A 264 -35.36 35.26 30.46
C LEU A 264 -35.80 33.84 30.87
N SER A 265 -35.58 32.84 30.01
CA SER A 265 -35.87 31.42 30.31
C SER A 265 -35.07 30.87 31.49
N THR A 266 -33.83 31.31 31.67
CA THR A 266 -32.92 30.80 32.72
C THR A 266 -33.16 31.40 34.10
N ILE A 267 -33.83 32.57 34.16
CA ILE A 267 -34.14 33.28 35.41
C ILE A 267 -35.60 33.13 35.86
N ARG A 268 -36.43 32.42 35.09
CA ARG A 268 -37.86 32.23 35.40
C ARG A 268 -38.11 31.55 36.76
N ASN A 269 -37.25 30.60 37.11
CA ASN A 269 -37.37 29.83 38.35
C ASN A 269 -36.56 30.44 39.51
N ALA A 270 -36.08 31.69 39.38
CA ALA A 270 -35.36 32.35 40.44
C ALA A 270 -36.30 32.77 41.58
N ASP A 271 -35.85 32.59 42.82
CA ASP A 271 -36.61 33.00 44.02
C ASP A 271 -36.89 34.52 44.04
N MET A 272 -35.95 35.30 43.50
CA MET A 272 -36.02 36.75 43.45
C MET A 272 -35.30 37.26 42.20
N ILE A 273 -35.98 38.10 41.42
CA ILE A 273 -35.46 38.74 40.22
C ILE A 273 -35.29 40.22 40.52
N ALA A 274 -34.09 40.76 40.27
CA ALA A 274 -33.80 42.19 40.37
C ALA A 274 -33.57 42.75 38.97
N VAL A 275 -34.42 43.69 38.55
CA VAL A 275 -34.31 44.36 37.24
C VAL A 275 -33.58 45.68 37.41
N MET A 276 -32.49 45.85 36.66
CA MET A 276 -31.64 47.03 36.73
C MET A 276 -31.81 47.93 35.50
N GLN A 277 -31.83 49.24 35.71
CA GLN A 277 -31.78 50.24 34.64
C GLN A 277 -30.85 51.38 35.04
N SER A 278 -29.87 51.69 34.19
CA SER A 278 -28.89 52.76 34.40
C SER A 278 -28.15 52.68 35.76
N GLY A 279 -27.86 51.46 36.23
CA GLY A 279 -27.12 51.22 37.48
C GLY A 279 -27.97 51.20 38.75
N GLU A 280 -29.28 51.39 38.67
CA GLU A 280 -30.21 51.30 39.81
C GLU A 280 -31.17 50.12 39.66
N VAL A 281 -31.53 49.46 40.78
CA VAL A 281 -32.58 48.42 40.81
C VAL A 281 -33.94 49.11 40.75
N LYS A 282 -34.70 48.87 39.68
CA LYS A 282 -36.03 49.48 39.46
C LYS A 282 -37.17 48.57 39.90
N GLU A 283 -37.01 47.27 39.76
CA GLU A 283 -38.03 46.29 40.12
C GLU A 283 -37.38 45.11 40.83
N LEU A 284 -38.06 44.58 41.84
CA LEU A 284 -37.62 43.43 42.62
C LEU A 284 -38.83 42.59 43.01
N GLY A 285 -38.80 41.30 42.69
CA GLY A 285 -39.90 40.39 42.98
C GLY A 285 -39.71 39.03 42.31
N SER A 286 -40.65 38.12 42.53
CA SER A 286 -40.70 36.84 41.80
C SER A 286 -41.19 37.05 40.36
N HIS A 287 -41.00 36.03 39.51
CA HIS A 287 -41.49 36.07 38.12
C HIS A 287 -42.98 36.43 38.03
N ASP A 288 -43.81 35.83 38.87
CA ASP A 288 -45.26 36.03 38.83
C ASP A 288 -45.67 37.42 39.34
N GLU A 289 -44.99 37.93 40.37
CA GLU A 289 -45.20 39.29 40.90
C GLU A 289 -44.82 40.36 39.89
N LEU A 290 -43.66 40.20 39.24
CA LEU A 290 -43.18 41.15 38.24
C LEU A 290 -44.01 41.08 36.96
N ASN A 291 -44.55 39.91 36.60
CA ASN A 291 -45.41 39.75 35.43
C ASN A 291 -46.83 40.31 35.64
N ALA A 292 -47.31 40.38 36.88
CA ALA A 292 -48.58 41.02 37.22
C ALA A 292 -48.57 42.55 37.04
N ILE A 293 -47.39 43.17 37.04
CA ILE A 293 -47.20 44.60 36.79
C ILE A 293 -47.27 44.85 35.28
N GLY A 294 -48.48 45.06 34.75
CA GLY A 294 -48.72 45.12 33.29
C GLY A 294 -47.95 46.20 32.49
N ASN A 295 -47.35 47.18 33.18
CA ASN A 295 -46.49 48.25 32.64
C ASN A 295 -45.07 48.25 33.27
N GLY A 296 -44.59 47.10 33.75
CA GLY A 296 -43.25 46.96 34.33
C GLY A 296 -42.14 46.80 33.29
N LEU A 297 -40.92 47.17 33.65
CA LEU A 297 -39.72 47.00 32.83
C LEU A 297 -39.46 45.51 32.55
N TYR A 298 -39.69 44.63 33.53
CA TYR A 298 -39.64 43.17 33.35
C TYR A 298 -40.64 42.68 32.30
N THR A 299 -41.90 43.11 32.38
CA THR A 299 -42.95 42.70 31.41
C THR A 299 -42.70 43.19 29.99
N SER A 300 -41.99 44.31 29.86
CA SER A 300 -41.62 44.85 28.56
C SER A 300 -40.53 43.99 27.90
N LEU A 301 -39.57 43.51 28.70
CA LEU A 301 -38.52 42.58 28.25
C LEU A 301 -39.09 41.19 27.89
N THR A 302 -40.00 40.64 28.70
CA THR A 302 -40.64 39.34 28.41
C THR A 302 -41.44 39.38 27.10
N ARG A 303 -42.21 40.45 26.86
CA ARG A 303 -42.96 40.63 25.61
C ARG A 303 -42.05 40.72 24.39
N LEU A 304 -40.93 41.46 24.50
CA LEU A 304 -39.95 41.59 23.41
C LEU A 304 -39.25 40.26 23.09
N GLU A 305 -38.86 39.49 24.12
CA GLU A 305 -38.23 38.18 23.91
C GLU A 305 -39.21 37.18 23.27
N GLN A 306 -40.47 37.21 23.68
CA GLN A 306 -41.51 36.32 23.15
C GLN A 306 -41.83 36.63 21.68
N GLN A 307 -41.93 37.91 21.29
CA GLN A 307 -42.03 38.31 19.87
C GLN A 307 -40.82 37.87 19.05
N THR A 308 -39.61 37.92 19.61
CA THR A 308 -38.37 37.52 18.91
C THR A 308 -38.30 36.00 18.72
N ARG A 309 -38.87 35.23 19.65
CA ARG A 309 -38.94 33.77 19.58
C ARG A 309 -39.98 33.30 18.56
N ASP A 310 -41.15 33.93 18.53
CA ASP A 310 -42.22 33.63 17.56
C ASP A 310 -41.77 33.92 16.11
N LEU A 311 -40.91 34.92 15.90
CA LEU A 311 -40.28 35.19 14.60
C LEU A 311 -39.26 34.12 14.16
N HIS A 312 -38.54 33.51 15.12
CA HIS A 312 -37.54 32.46 14.83
C HIS A 312 -38.18 31.07 14.64
N GLU A 313 -39.28 30.75 15.32
CA GLU A 313 -39.99 29.47 15.13
C GLU A 313 -40.61 29.36 13.72
N VAL A 314 -40.99 30.49 13.12
CA VAL A 314 -41.45 30.55 11.72
C VAL A 314 -40.31 30.26 10.72
N ASP A 315 -39.08 30.70 10.99
CA ASP A 315 -37.91 30.43 10.13
C ASP A 315 -37.41 28.97 10.27
N ASP A 316 -37.55 28.36 11.46
CA ASP A 316 -37.20 26.95 11.69
C ASP A 316 -38.26 25.96 11.17
N GLU A 317 -39.54 26.35 11.08
CA GLU A 317 -40.54 25.57 10.33
C GLU A 317 -40.28 25.61 8.82
N ILE A 318 -39.82 26.75 8.28
CA ILE A 318 -39.45 26.86 6.87
C ILE A 318 -38.18 26.05 6.54
N SER A 319 -37.23 25.93 7.48
CA SER A 319 -36.01 25.13 7.28
C SER A 319 -36.24 23.62 7.40
N ARG A 320 -37.23 23.17 8.20
CA ARG A 320 -37.62 21.75 8.30
C ARG A 320 -38.43 21.23 7.11
N ILE A 321 -39.15 22.11 6.40
CA ILE A 321 -39.87 21.75 5.16
C ILE A 321 -38.89 21.49 4.00
N GLY A 322 -37.64 21.95 4.09
CA GLY A 322 -36.60 21.76 3.07
C GLY A 322 -35.84 20.42 3.11
N SER A 323 -35.98 19.60 4.16
CA SER A 323 -35.14 18.40 4.36
C SER A 323 -35.92 17.11 4.66
N SER A 324 -37.19 17.03 4.27
CA SER A 324 -37.97 15.78 4.33
C SER A 324 -38.73 15.50 3.04
N SER A 325 -38.00 15.26 1.94
CA SER A 325 -38.51 14.44 0.85
C SER A 325 -37.35 13.72 0.15
N ILE A 326 -37.20 12.43 0.48
CA ILE A 326 -36.74 11.28 -0.33
C ILE A 326 -36.31 10.22 0.68
N ALA A 327 -37.28 9.58 1.33
CA ALA A 327 -37.13 8.26 1.94
C ALA A 327 -38.51 7.77 2.40
N ALA A 328 -39.18 7.01 1.53
CA ALA A 328 -39.84 5.73 1.84
C ALA A 328 -41.00 5.46 0.90
N GLY A 329 -40.97 4.26 0.29
CA GLY A 329 -42.17 3.58 -0.17
C GLY A 329 -42.05 2.98 -1.56
N GLN A 330 -41.56 1.74 -1.67
CA GLN A 330 -42.48 0.61 -1.88
C GLN A 330 -41.73 -0.73 -1.82
N SER A 331 -42.13 -1.53 -0.84
CA SER A 331 -41.95 -2.98 -0.78
C SER A 331 -43.19 -3.68 -1.31
N SER A 332 -43.04 -4.65 -2.21
CA SER A 332 -43.57 -6.03 -2.06
C SER A 332 -43.62 -6.79 -3.38
N ARG A 333 -43.05 -8.01 -3.35
CA ARG A 333 -43.57 -9.29 -3.90
C ARG A 333 -43.76 -9.37 -5.44
N HIS A 334 -43.34 -10.39 -6.18
CA HIS A 334 -43.30 -11.84 -5.91
C HIS A 334 -42.47 -12.57 -7.02
N ASN A 335 -41.89 -13.71 -6.63
CA ASN A 335 -41.77 -15.01 -7.33
C ASN A 335 -40.91 -15.28 -8.60
N MET A 336 -40.10 -16.33 -8.41
CA MET A 336 -39.72 -17.46 -9.30
C MET A 336 -38.80 -17.13 -10.49
N SER A 337 -37.70 -17.84 -10.72
CA SER A 337 -37.57 -19.31 -10.68
C SER A 337 -36.21 -19.80 -10.16
N ARG A 338 -36.26 -20.95 -9.49
CA ARG A 338 -35.14 -21.75 -9.02
C ARG A 338 -35.35 -23.12 -9.66
N GLU A 339 -34.58 -23.44 -10.68
CA GLU A 339 -34.47 -24.77 -11.33
C GLU A 339 -33.09 -24.78 -12.01
N SER A 340 -32.11 -25.51 -11.50
CA SER A 340 -31.86 -26.95 -11.66
C SER A 340 -30.93 -27.25 -12.84
N SER A 341 -29.69 -27.62 -12.54
CA SER A 341 -28.95 -28.59 -13.35
C SER A 341 -28.11 -29.48 -12.43
N LEU A 342 -28.75 -30.59 -12.04
CA LEU A 342 -28.08 -31.82 -11.65
C LEU A 342 -27.66 -32.58 -12.92
N VAL A 343 -26.69 -33.50 -12.74
CA VAL A 343 -26.28 -34.60 -13.63
C VAL A 343 -25.18 -34.20 -14.64
N SER A 344 -23.97 -34.78 -14.68
CA SER A 344 -23.52 -36.13 -14.31
C SER A 344 -22.16 -36.15 -13.60
N ARG A 345 -22.09 -36.96 -12.55
CA ARG A 345 -20.87 -37.45 -11.90
C ARG A 345 -20.88 -38.98 -12.02
N SER A 346 -20.01 -39.51 -12.87
CA SER A 346 -19.56 -40.92 -12.96
C SER A 346 -18.29 -40.87 -13.82
N SER A 347 -17.15 -41.44 -13.44
CA SER A 347 -16.97 -42.85 -13.10
C SER A 347 -15.74 -43.11 -12.20
N PRO A 348 -15.72 -44.23 -11.47
CA PRO A 348 -14.55 -44.72 -10.74
C PRO A 348 -13.75 -45.78 -11.53
N GLY A 349 -12.43 -45.82 -11.31
CA GLY A 349 -11.67 -47.07 -11.19
C GLY A 349 -10.69 -47.48 -12.30
N ARG A 350 -9.48 -47.86 -11.83
CA ARG A 350 -8.43 -48.73 -12.40
C ARG A 350 -7.39 -48.08 -13.33
N LEU A 351 -6.11 -48.46 -13.33
CA LEU A 351 -5.15 -49.08 -12.39
C LEU A 351 -3.81 -49.15 -13.15
N MET A 352 -2.69 -48.89 -12.45
CA MET A 352 -1.29 -49.24 -12.73
C MET A 352 -0.47 -48.57 -13.86
N GLY A 353 0.78 -48.28 -13.48
CA GLY A 353 1.96 -48.04 -14.33
C GLY A 353 2.67 -46.73 -13.99
N ASP A 354 3.33 -46.58 -12.84
CA ASP A 354 4.80 -46.76 -12.68
C ASP A 354 5.62 -46.25 -13.88
N VAL A 355 6.15 -45.02 -13.79
CA VAL A 355 7.49 -44.65 -14.29
C VAL A 355 8.07 -43.61 -13.34
N GLY A 356 9.22 -43.95 -12.76
CA GLY A 356 9.99 -43.12 -11.85
C GLY A 356 10.40 -41.77 -12.46
N ASN A 357 10.39 -40.75 -11.60
CA ASN A 357 10.96 -39.46 -11.91
C ASN A 357 12.49 -39.55 -11.82
N ASP A 358 13.10 -40.08 -12.88
CA ASP A 358 14.53 -40.00 -13.12
C ASP A 358 14.85 -38.56 -13.56
N ASP A 359 15.35 -37.76 -12.61
CA ASP A 359 16.01 -36.48 -12.87
C ASP A 359 17.27 -36.76 -13.71
N SER A 360 17.11 -36.97 -15.01
CA SER A 360 18.19 -36.98 -15.98
C SER A 360 17.94 -35.95 -17.08
N ILE A 361 18.56 -34.79 -16.87
CA ILE A 361 19.05 -33.88 -17.93
C ILE A 361 18.02 -33.61 -19.04
N VAL A 362 16.94 -32.89 -18.71
CA VAL A 362 16.27 -32.08 -19.72
C VAL A 362 17.26 -30.99 -20.12
N LYS A 363 17.98 -31.23 -21.23
CA LYS A 363 18.76 -30.20 -21.92
C LYS A 363 17.86 -29.00 -22.15
N LYS A 364 18.13 -27.93 -21.39
CA LYS A 364 17.59 -26.58 -21.59
C LYS A 364 17.76 -26.25 -23.08
N SER A 365 16.69 -26.35 -23.84
CA SER A 365 16.65 -25.84 -25.21
C SER A 365 17.03 -24.37 -25.13
N SER A 366 17.99 -23.98 -25.97
CA SER A 366 18.46 -22.61 -26.06
C SER A 366 17.29 -21.68 -26.35
N LEU A 367 16.90 -20.85 -25.37
CA LEU A 367 15.93 -19.79 -25.59
C LEU A 367 16.43 -18.86 -26.71
N PRO A 368 15.67 -18.67 -27.81
CA PRO A 368 15.90 -17.59 -28.77
C PRO A 368 15.52 -16.22 -28.14
N PRO A 369 15.89 -15.10 -28.78
CA PRO A 369 15.87 -13.80 -28.13
C PRO A 369 14.45 -13.28 -27.86
N VAL A 370 14.31 -12.60 -26.71
CA VAL A 370 13.16 -11.79 -26.28
C VAL A 370 12.42 -11.12 -27.45
N PRO A 371 11.12 -11.42 -27.68
CA PRO A 371 10.33 -10.63 -28.61
C PRO A 371 10.13 -9.23 -28.01
N SER A 372 10.41 -8.21 -28.84
CA SER A 372 10.32 -6.82 -28.41
C SER A 372 8.88 -6.40 -28.07
N PHE A 373 8.72 -5.59 -27.01
CA PHE A 373 7.48 -4.89 -26.64
C PHE A 373 6.81 -4.19 -27.84
N ARG A 374 7.66 -3.69 -28.75
CA ARG A 374 7.28 -3.09 -30.03
C ARG A 374 6.42 -4.00 -30.91
N ARG A 375 6.66 -5.31 -30.89
CA ARG A 375 5.89 -6.30 -31.66
C ARG A 375 4.48 -6.50 -31.11
N LEU A 376 4.31 -6.48 -29.79
CA LEU A 376 2.98 -6.53 -29.14
C LEU A 376 2.17 -5.27 -29.48
N LEU A 377 2.81 -4.10 -29.43
CA LEU A 377 2.18 -2.84 -29.82
C LEU A 377 1.77 -2.84 -31.30
N MET A 378 2.53 -3.53 -32.16
CA MET A 378 2.23 -3.67 -33.59
C MET A 378 0.96 -4.51 -33.85
N ILE A 379 0.67 -5.50 -33.01
CA ILE A 379 -0.58 -6.30 -33.10
C ILE A 379 -1.82 -5.44 -32.77
N ASN A 380 -1.61 -4.33 -32.07
CA ASN A 380 -2.64 -3.38 -31.64
C ASN A 380 -2.95 -2.26 -32.65
N ILE A 381 -2.23 -2.19 -33.79
CA ILE A 381 -2.40 -1.15 -34.83
C ILE A 381 -3.86 -0.91 -35.26
N PRO A 382 -4.75 -1.92 -35.39
CA PRO A 382 -6.12 -1.68 -35.85
C PRO A 382 -6.94 -0.75 -34.96
N GLU A 383 -6.59 -0.63 -33.68
CA GLU A 383 -7.28 0.20 -32.68
C GLU A 383 -6.50 1.47 -32.33
N TRP A 384 -5.57 1.89 -33.19
CA TRP A 384 -4.71 3.06 -32.97
C TRP A 384 -5.48 4.35 -32.61
N LYS A 385 -6.70 4.52 -33.10
CA LYS A 385 -7.56 5.67 -32.77
C LYS A 385 -7.89 5.73 -31.27
N GLN A 386 -8.29 4.60 -30.69
CA GLN A 386 -8.59 4.53 -29.26
C GLN A 386 -7.32 4.64 -28.42
N MET A 387 -6.21 4.08 -28.90
CA MET A 387 -4.90 4.24 -28.28
C MET A 387 -4.47 5.71 -28.22
N LEU A 388 -4.70 6.50 -29.29
CA LEU A 388 -4.39 7.93 -29.30
C LEU A 388 -5.26 8.73 -28.34
N ILE A 389 -6.57 8.46 -28.30
CA ILE A 389 -7.50 9.13 -27.38
C ILE A 389 -7.13 8.81 -25.93
N GLY A 390 -6.87 7.54 -25.62
CA GLY A 390 -6.42 7.11 -24.30
C GLY A 390 -5.08 7.72 -23.91
N SER A 391 -4.11 7.75 -24.83
CA SER A 391 -2.78 8.36 -24.60
C SER A 391 -2.87 9.87 -24.36
N PHE A 392 -3.72 10.58 -25.11
CA PHE A 392 -3.98 12.00 -24.87
C PHE A 392 -4.59 12.23 -23.48
N SER A 393 -5.59 11.42 -23.09
CA SER A 393 -6.20 11.49 -21.77
C SER A 393 -5.18 11.22 -20.65
N ALA A 394 -4.32 10.22 -20.82
CA ALA A 394 -3.24 9.88 -19.89
C ALA A 394 -2.18 10.98 -19.79
N LEU A 395 -1.85 11.63 -20.90
CA LEU A 395 -0.91 12.75 -20.92
C LEU A 395 -1.45 13.94 -20.10
N VAL A 396 -2.73 14.29 -20.31
CA VAL A 396 -3.39 15.38 -19.56
C VAL A 396 -3.57 14.99 -18.08
N LEU A 397 -3.94 13.75 -17.78
CA LEU A 397 -4.06 13.28 -16.41
C LEU A 397 -2.71 13.33 -15.67
N GLY A 398 -1.62 12.99 -16.34
CA GLY A 398 -0.27 13.13 -15.79
C GLY A 398 0.11 14.59 -15.52
N ALA A 399 -0.37 15.54 -16.34
CA ALA A 399 -0.16 16.98 -16.11
C ALA A 399 -0.90 17.54 -14.90
N ILE A 400 -2.06 16.95 -14.54
CA ILE A 400 -2.88 17.43 -13.41
C ILE A 400 -2.12 17.34 -12.09
N GLN A 401 -1.32 16.29 -11.88
CA GLN A 401 -0.66 16.09 -10.59
C GLN A 401 0.42 17.17 -10.28
N PRO A 402 1.33 17.52 -11.20
CA PRO A 402 2.22 18.67 -11.03
C PRO A 402 1.48 20.00 -10.88
N VAL A 403 0.39 20.22 -11.63
CA VAL A 403 -0.44 21.45 -11.51
C VAL A 403 -1.12 21.54 -10.15
N HIS A 404 -1.64 20.43 -9.64
CA HIS A 404 -2.18 20.34 -8.29
C HIS A 404 -1.10 20.64 -7.23
N ALA A 405 0.10 20.08 -7.38
CA ALA A 405 1.22 20.35 -6.49
C ALA A 405 1.68 21.82 -6.53
N TYR A 406 1.69 22.44 -7.71
CA TYR A 406 1.94 23.88 -7.86
C TYR A 406 0.89 24.72 -7.13
N GLY A 407 -0.39 24.37 -7.27
CA GLY A 407 -1.49 25.03 -6.55
C GLY A 407 -1.32 24.90 -5.03
N MET A 408 -0.96 23.70 -4.55
CA MET A 408 -0.72 23.44 -3.13
C MET A 408 0.45 24.25 -2.59
N GLY A 409 1.59 24.27 -3.29
CA GLY A 409 2.74 25.09 -2.90
C GLY A 409 2.45 26.59 -2.91
N SER A 410 1.62 27.05 -3.85
CA SER A 410 1.16 28.44 -3.89
C SER A 410 0.24 28.78 -2.72
N MET A 411 -0.66 27.87 -2.35
CA MET A 411 -1.59 28.06 -1.23
C MET A 411 -0.84 28.27 0.09
N PHE A 412 0.25 27.52 0.34
CA PHE A 412 1.09 27.73 1.52
C PHE A 412 1.63 29.16 1.60
N SER A 413 2.03 29.75 0.47
CA SER A 413 2.55 31.13 0.43
C SER A 413 1.48 32.20 0.68
N VAL A 414 0.20 31.91 0.37
CA VAL A 414 -0.91 32.85 0.59
C VAL A 414 -1.14 33.08 2.07
N TYR A 415 -0.97 32.04 2.91
CA TYR A 415 -1.12 32.16 4.36
C TYR A 415 -0.06 33.04 5.03
N PHE A 416 0.98 33.46 4.31
CA PHE A 416 2.00 34.38 4.80
C PHE A 416 1.75 35.85 4.39
N LEU A 417 0.64 36.14 3.68
CA LEU A 417 0.26 37.51 3.35
C LEU A 417 -0.34 38.21 4.58
N ALA A 418 0.06 39.47 4.80
CA ALA A 418 -0.39 40.25 5.95
C ALA A 418 -1.85 40.74 5.84
N ASP A 419 -2.35 40.93 4.62
CA ASP A 419 -3.72 41.40 4.37
C ASP A 419 -4.73 40.24 4.37
N HIS A 420 -5.65 40.27 5.33
CA HIS A 420 -6.68 39.24 5.51
C HIS A 420 -7.71 39.23 4.37
N ALA A 421 -7.97 40.39 3.75
CA ALA A 421 -8.90 40.48 2.63
C ALA A 421 -8.31 39.80 1.38
N GLU A 422 -7.03 40.10 1.08
CA GLU A 422 -6.31 39.47 -0.03
C GLU A 422 -6.14 37.96 0.17
N MET A 423 -5.83 37.51 1.40
CA MET A 423 -5.78 36.08 1.72
C MET A 423 -7.08 35.36 1.35
N LYS A 424 -8.23 35.88 1.78
CA LYS A 424 -9.54 35.26 1.51
C LYS A 424 -9.85 35.19 0.02
N GLU A 425 -9.52 36.24 -0.73
CA GLU A 425 -9.74 36.27 -2.18
C GLU A 425 -8.86 35.24 -2.92
N LYS A 426 -7.55 35.23 -2.63
CA LYS A 426 -6.60 34.27 -3.25
C LYS A 426 -6.95 32.82 -2.88
N THR A 427 -7.25 32.55 -1.61
CA THR A 427 -7.67 31.21 -1.17
C THR A 427 -8.92 30.74 -1.89
N ARG A 428 -9.92 31.60 -2.07
CA ARG A 428 -11.14 31.25 -2.84
C ARG A 428 -10.82 30.85 -4.27
N VAL A 429 -9.92 31.57 -4.95
CA VAL A 429 -9.49 31.23 -6.31
C VAL A 429 -8.80 29.86 -6.35
N TYR A 430 -7.89 29.57 -5.42
CA TYR A 430 -7.22 28.27 -5.36
C TYR A 430 -8.15 27.10 -5.04
N VAL A 431 -9.13 27.30 -4.14
CA VAL A 431 -10.14 26.27 -3.85
C VAL A 431 -10.98 25.96 -5.10
N LEU A 432 -11.43 26.99 -5.82
CA LEU A 432 -12.17 26.80 -7.09
C LEU A 432 -11.31 26.08 -8.14
N LEU A 433 -10.02 26.41 -8.22
CA LEU A 433 -9.07 25.72 -9.11
C LEU A 433 -8.94 24.22 -8.75
N PHE A 434 -8.85 23.87 -7.46
CA PHE A 434 -8.78 22.46 -7.04
C PHE A 434 -10.06 21.69 -7.36
N VAL A 435 -11.23 22.30 -7.16
CA VAL A 435 -12.51 21.68 -7.55
C VAL A 435 -12.56 21.47 -9.06
N ALA A 436 -12.16 22.46 -9.86
CA ALA A 436 -12.10 22.34 -11.32
C ALA A 436 -11.13 21.23 -11.77
N LEU A 437 -9.95 21.13 -11.16
CA LEU A 437 -8.98 20.06 -11.43
C LEU A 437 -9.51 18.68 -11.03
N ALA A 438 -10.25 18.56 -9.93
CA ALA A 438 -10.86 17.31 -9.50
C ALA A 438 -11.94 16.83 -10.49
N VAL A 439 -12.84 17.72 -10.92
CA VAL A 439 -13.86 17.40 -11.94
C VAL A 439 -13.20 17.02 -13.26
N LEU A 440 -12.18 17.77 -13.70
CA LEU A 440 -11.43 17.46 -14.91
C LEU A 440 -10.72 16.09 -14.80
N SER A 441 -10.07 15.82 -13.67
CA SER A 441 -9.41 14.53 -13.41
C SER A 441 -10.40 13.36 -13.45
N PHE A 442 -11.60 13.54 -12.90
CA PHE A 442 -12.64 12.52 -12.95
C PHE A 442 -13.07 12.19 -14.38
N LEU A 443 -13.34 13.22 -15.20
CA LEU A 443 -13.74 13.03 -16.61
C LEU A 443 -12.63 12.37 -17.44
N LEU A 444 -11.37 12.79 -17.25
CA LEU A 444 -10.23 12.21 -17.95
C LEU A 444 -9.92 10.78 -17.52
N ASN A 445 -10.11 10.44 -16.24
CA ASN A 445 -9.96 9.06 -15.77
C ASN A 445 -10.97 8.13 -16.44
N ILE A 446 -12.24 8.55 -16.55
CA ILE A 446 -13.27 7.77 -17.26
C ILE A 446 -12.87 7.57 -18.72
N GLY A 447 -12.46 8.64 -19.42
CA GLY A 447 -12.02 8.56 -20.81
C GLY A 447 -10.81 7.64 -20.99
N GLN A 448 -9.80 7.76 -20.12
CA GLN A 448 -8.58 6.95 -20.13
C GLN A 448 -8.89 5.47 -19.94
N HIS A 449 -9.57 5.11 -18.84
CA HIS A 449 -9.88 3.72 -18.54
C HIS A 449 -10.82 3.09 -19.57
N TYR A 450 -11.78 3.85 -20.11
CA TYR A 450 -12.65 3.37 -21.17
C TYR A 450 -11.87 3.08 -22.46
N SER A 451 -11.06 4.03 -22.95
CA SER A 451 -10.29 3.84 -24.19
C SER A 451 -9.28 2.69 -24.10
N PHE A 452 -8.53 2.62 -22.99
CA PHE A 452 -7.56 1.55 -22.78
C PHE A 452 -8.21 0.19 -22.49
N GLY A 453 -9.35 0.17 -21.78
CA GLY A 453 -10.14 -1.04 -21.52
C GLY A 453 -10.76 -1.60 -22.81
N TYR A 454 -11.37 -0.74 -23.62
CA TYR A 454 -11.93 -1.11 -24.93
C TYR A 454 -10.88 -1.75 -25.84
N MET A 455 -9.71 -1.12 -25.93
CA MET A 455 -8.57 -1.58 -26.70
C MET A 455 -8.02 -2.92 -26.16
N GLY A 456 -7.92 -3.06 -24.83
CA GLY A 456 -7.48 -4.30 -24.19
C GLY A 456 -8.39 -5.49 -24.52
N GLU A 457 -9.71 -5.32 -24.44
CA GLU A 457 -10.67 -6.40 -24.71
C GLU A 457 -10.68 -6.83 -26.18
N HIS A 458 -10.60 -5.88 -27.12
CA HIS A 458 -10.54 -6.20 -28.54
C HIS A 458 -9.24 -6.87 -28.94
N LEU A 459 -8.11 -6.45 -28.36
CA LEU A 459 -6.84 -7.15 -28.51
C LEU A 459 -6.92 -8.59 -27.98
N THR A 460 -7.54 -8.78 -26.81
CA THR A 460 -7.74 -10.11 -26.20
C THR A 460 -8.55 -11.01 -27.11
N LYS A 461 -9.67 -10.51 -27.66
CA LYS A 461 -10.49 -11.23 -28.63
C LYS A 461 -9.66 -11.65 -29.84
N ARG A 462 -8.91 -10.72 -30.44
CA ARG A 462 -8.10 -10.97 -31.63
C ARG A 462 -7.02 -12.03 -31.37
N ILE A 463 -6.32 -11.93 -30.25
CA ILE A 463 -5.30 -12.91 -29.87
C ILE A 463 -5.93 -14.30 -29.69
N ARG A 464 -7.08 -14.39 -29.01
CA ARG A 464 -7.76 -15.68 -28.83
C ARG A 464 -8.20 -16.31 -30.15
N GLU A 465 -8.80 -15.52 -31.05
CA GLU A 465 -9.21 -16.00 -32.37
C GLU A 465 -8.02 -16.46 -33.21
N GLN A 466 -6.92 -15.70 -33.22
CA GLN A 466 -5.71 -16.06 -33.96
C GLN A 466 -4.99 -17.28 -33.38
N MET A 467 -4.87 -17.37 -32.05
CA MET A 467 -4.26 -18.51 -31.38
C MET A 467 -5.08 -19.77 -31.60
N LEU A 468 -6.41 -19.70 -31.42
CA LEU A 468 -7.28 -20.85 -31.65
C LEU A 468 -7.25 -21.29 -33.11
N ALA A 469 -7.35 -20.36 -34.06
CA ALA A 469 -7.24 -20.67 -35.49
C ALA A 469 -5.92 -21.34 -35.85
N LYS A 470 -4.81 -20.96 -35.18
CA LYS A 470 -3.50 -21.58 -35.38
C LYS A 470 -3.36 -22.94 -34.71
N VAL A 471 -3.84 -23.10 -33.48
CA VAL A 471 -3.84 -24.40 -32.78
C VAL A 471 -4.57 -25.45 -33.61
N LEU A 472 -5.69 -25.09 -34.24
CA LEU A 472 -6.46 -25.98 -35.11
C LEU A 472 -5.73 -26.36 -36.42
N THR A 473 -4.64 -25.68 -36.78
CA THR A 473 -3.83 -26.03 -37.96
C THR A 473 -2.67 -26.98 -37.67
N PHE A 474 -2.43 -27.31 -36.39
CA PHE A 474 -1.36 -28.23 -36.04
C PHE A 474 -1.73 -29.69 -36.34
N GLU A 475 -0.71 -30.49 -36.63
CA GLU A 475 -0.87 -31.93 -36.84
C GLU A 475 -1.33 -32.64 -35.56
N ILE A 476 -2.03 -33.76 -35.70
CA ILE A 476 -2.59 -34.49 -34.55
C ILE A 476 -1.49 -34.90 -33.55
N GLY A 477 -0.29 -35.25 -34.04
CA GLY A 477 0.88 -35.61 -33.22
C GLY A 477 1.41 -34.48 -32.34
N TRP A 478 1.01 -33.23 -32.60
CA TRP A 478 1.30 -32.11 -31.69
C TRP A 478 0.41 -32.18 -30.43
N PHE A 479 -0.83 -32.64 -30.56
CA PHE A 479 -1.78 -32.83 -29.43
C PHE A 479 -1.49 -34.10 -28.63
N ASP A 480 -0.77 -35.06 -29.20
CA ASP A 480 -0.34 -36.28 -28.50
C ASP A 480 0.75 -36.00 -27.45
N ARG A 481 1.38 -34.82 -27.48
CA ARG A 481 2.35 -34.40 -26.46
C ARG A 481 1.63 -34.04 -25.16
N GLU A 482 2.09 -34.59 -24.04
CA GLU A 482 1.50 -34.35 -22.71
C GLU A 482 1.45 -32.85 -22.34
N GLU A 483 2.43 -32.06 -22.78
CA GLU A 483 2.47 -30.61 -22.60
C GLU A 483 1.29 -29.87 -23.27
N ASN A 484 0.79 -30.44 -24.38
CA ASN A 484 -0.27 -29.87 -25.20
C ASN A 484 -1.62 -30.56 -24.93
N SER A 485 -1.82 -31.03 -23.70
CA SER A 485 -3.14 -31.53 -23.29
C SER A 485 -4.23 -30.47 -23.52
N THR A 486 -5.44 -30.91 -23.82
CA THR A 486 -6.57 -30.00 -24.08
C THR A 486 -6.79 -29.02 -22.91
N GLY A 487 -6.61 -29.50 -21.67
CA GLY A 487 -6.70 -28.67 -20.46
C GLY A 487 -5.59 -27.62 -20.36
N ALA A 488 -4.36 -27.97 -20.72
CA ALA A 488 -3.24 -27.04 -20.76
C ALA A 488 -3.46 -25.93 -21.80
N ILE A 489 -3.88 -26.29 -23.02
CA ILE A 489 -4.17 -25.32 -24.11
C ILE A 489 -5.32 -24.40 -23.74
N CYS A 490 -6.42 -24.92 -23.18
CA CYS A 490 -7.55 -24.09 -22.74
C CYS A 490 -7.15 -23.13 -21.62
N SER A 491 -6.40 -23.61 -20.63
CA SER A 491 -5.85 -22.77 -19.55
C SER A 491 -4.92 -21.69 -20.13
N GLN A 492 -4.06 -22.07 -21.08
CA GLN A 492 -3.11 -21.16 -21.70
C GLN A 492 -3.82 -20.06 -22.51
N LEU A 493 -4.79 -20.44 -23.36
CA LEU A 493 -5.58 -19.51 -24.15
C LEU A 493 -6.31 -18.49 -23.25
N ALA A 494 -6.78 -18.92 -22.07
CA ALA A 494 -7.43 -18.03 -21.10
C ALA A 494 -6.43 -17.14 -20.34
N LYS A 495 -5.34 -17.71 -19.81
CA LYS A 495 -4.36 -17.00 -18.98
C LYS A 495 -3.49 -16.03 -19.79
N ASP A 496 -2.93 -16.47 -20.91
CA ASP A 496 -1.95 -15.70 -21.70
C ASP A 496 -2.63 -14.50 -22.37
N SER A 497 -3.87 -14.68 -22.85
CA SER A 497 -4.66 -13.60 -23.43
C SER A 497 -5.02 -12.52 -22.39
N ASN A 498 -5.38 -12.92 -21.17
CA ASN A 498 -5.66 -11.98 -20.08
C ASN A 498 -4.39 -11.27 -19.59
N ALA A 499 -3.22 -11.94 -19.62
CA ALA A 499 -1.95 -11.32 -19.28
C ALA A 499 -1.56 -10.21 -20.29
N VAL A 500 -1.72 -10.48 -21.60
CA VAL A 500 -1.49 -9.48 -22.64
C VAL A 500 -2.48 -8.30 -22.53
N ARG A 501 -3.75 -8.57 -22.20
CA ARG A 501 -4.76 -7.54 -21.93
C ARG A 501 -4.29 -6.55 -20.86
N SER A 502 -3.87 -7.06 -19.70
CA SER A 502 -3.49 -6.21 -18.58
C SER A 502 -2.22 -5.42 -18.88
N LEU A 503 -1.26 -6.02 -19.61
CA LEU A 503 -0.04 -5.33 -20.02
C LEU A 503 -0.31 -4.15 -20.97
N VAL A 504 -1.15 -4.34 -21.98
CA VAL A 504 -1.40 -3.31 -23.01
C VAL A 504 -2.49 -2.32 -22.60
N GLY A 505 -3.55 -2.78 -21.93
CA GLY A 505 -4.66 -1.95 -21.46
C GLY A 505 -4.31 -1.15 -20.20
N ASP A 506 -3.98 -1.83 -19.10
CA ASP A 506 -3.88 -1.16 -17.80
C ASP A 506 -2.55 -0.42 -17.61
N ARG A 507 -1.44 -0.97 -18.15
CA ARG A 507 -0.09 -0.45 -17.85
C ARG A 507 0.42 0.60 -18.81
N MET A 508 0.01 0.57 -20.07
CA MET A 508 0.39 1.63 -21.01
C MET A 508 -0.14 2.98 -20.58
N ALA A 509 -1.37 3.01 -20.06
CA ALA A 509 -1.96 4.22 -19.49
C ALA A 509 -1.10 4.77 -18.34
N LEU A 510 -0.73 3.91 -17.38
CA LEU A 510 0.11 4.29 -16.24
C LEU A 510 1.51 4.76 -16.66
N LEU A 511 2.14 4.10 -17.63
CA LEU A 511 3.48 4.48 -18.12
C LEU A 511 3.46 5.82 -18.85
N VAL A 512 2.47 6.06 -19.72
CA VAL A 512 2.31 7.34 -20.42
C VAL A 512 2.02 8.46 -19.42
N GLN A 513 1.13 8.22 -18.47
CA GLN A 513 0.76 9.17 -17.41
C GLN A 513 1.95 9.50 -16.50
N ALA A 514 2.72 8.50 -16.08
CA ALA A 514 3.89 8.70 -15.23
C ALA A 514 4.99 9.45 -15.99
N GLY A 515 5.24 9.07 -17.25
CA GLY A 515 6.21 9.75 -18.11
C GLY A 515 5.86 11.23 -18.34
N SER A 516 4.59 11.54 -18.63
CA SER A 516 4.16 12.93 -18.80
C SER A 516 4.22 13.72 -17.49
N ALA A 517 3.80 13.13 -16.36
CA ALA A 517 3.86 13.77 -15.06
C ALA A 517 5.29 14.15 -14.66
N VAL A 518 6.25 13.24 -14.84
CA VAL A 518 7.66 13.49 -14.55
C VAL A 518 8.22 14.59 -15.45
N LEU A 519 7.96 14.54 -16.76
CA LEU A 519 8.45 15.57 -17.69
C LEU A 519 7.90 16.96 -17.36
N ILE A 520 6.60 17.05 -17.05
CA ILE A 520 5.95 18.32 -16.72
C ILE A 520 6.43 18.84 -15.37
N ALA A 521 6.57 17.98 -14.36
CA ALA A 521 7.10 18.39 -13.07
C ALA A 521 8.54 18.88 -13.13
N CYS A 522 9.41 18.17 -13.86
CA CYS A 522 10.80 18.56 -14.05
C CYS A 522 10.90 19.92 -14.76
N THR A 523 10.11 20.13 -15.82
CA THR A 523 10.10 21.40 -16.55
C THR A 523 9.56 22.55 -15.70
N MET A 524 8.42 22.37 -15.02
CA MET A 524 7.87 23.38 -14.09
C MET A 524 8.85 23.71 -12.95
N GLY A 525 9.46 22.71 -12.33
CA GLY A 525 10.44 22.91 -11.26
C GLY A 525 11.67 23.71 -11.72
N MET A 526 12.18 23.40 -12.91
CA MET A 526 13.31 24.12 -13.51
C MET A 526 12.97 25.56 -13.88
N VAL A 527 11.74 25.85 -14.32
CA VAL A 527 11.30 27.21 -14.66
C VAL A 527 11.15 28.08 -13.40
N ILE A 528 10.62 27.53 -12.31
CA ILE A 528 10.37 28.29 -11.07
C ILE A 528 11.67 28.57 -10.32
N ALA A 529 12.48 27.54 -10.04
CA ALA A 529 13.68 27.68 -9.22
C ALA A 529 14.78 26.70 -9.64
N TRP A 530 15.43 26.95 -10.79
CA TRP A 530 16.38 26.02 -11.39
C TRP A 530 17.53 25.57 -10.47
N ARG A 531 18.05 26.46 -9.61
CA ARG A 531 19.15 26.12 -8.67
C ARG A 531 18.74 25.11 -7.61
N PHE A 532 17.52 25.24 -7.09
CA PHE A 532 16.96 24.34 -6.08
C PHE A 532 16.47 23.04 -6.71
N ALA A 533 15.75 23.15 -7.85
CA ALA A 533 15.25 22.01 -8.62
C ALA A 533 16.38 21.07 -9.08
N LEU A 534 17.54 21.60 -9.48
CA LEU A 534 18.68 20.79 -9.92
C LEU A 534 19.21 19.88 -8.80
N VAL A 535 19.26 20.37 -7.56
CA VAL A 535 19.70 19.57 -6.41
C VAL A 535 18.69 18.48 -6.09
N MET A 536 17.38 18.79 -6.09
CA MET A 536 16.33 17.79 -5.89
C MET A 536 16.34 16.72 -6.99
N LEU A 537 16.51 17.14 -8.26
CA LEU A 537 16.63 16.22 -9.40
C LEU A 537 17.88 15.35 -9.33
N ALA A 538 18.99 15.83 -8.78
CA ALA A 538 20.19 15.03 -8.60
C ALA A 538 20.03 13.96 -7.51
N VAL A 539 19.24 14.24 -6.47
CA VAL A 539 18.98 13.29 -5.37
C VAL A 539 17.94 12.22 -5.76
N GLN A 540 17.01 12.52 -6.67
CA GLN A 540 15.94 11.59 -7.05
C GLN A 540 16.44 10.24 -7.63
N PRO A 541 17.41 10.17 -8.56
CA PRO A 541 17.99 8.91 -9.03
C PRO A 541 18.66 8.10 -7.92
N LEU A 542 19.30 8.77 -6.95
CA LEU A 542 19.93 8.10 -5.82
C LEU A 542 18.90 7.36 -4.96
N ILE A 543 17.75 8.00 -4.70
CA ILE A 543 16.62 7.38 -3.99
C ILE A 543 16.09 6.19 -4.79
N ILE A 544 15.84 6.36 -6.10
CA ILE A 544 15.33 5.29 -6.98
C ILE A 544 16.28 4.08 -7.00
N ILE A 545 17.59 4.31 -7.15
CA ILE A 545 18.60 3.25 -7.14
C ILE A 545 18.61 2.52 -5.79
N CYS A 546 18.46 3.23 -4.67
CA CYS A 546 18.40 2.63 -3.35
C CYS A 546 17.16 1.72 -3.17
N PHE A 547 15.98 2.20 -3.58
CA PHE A 547 14.75 1.39 -3.55
C PHE A 547 14.84 0.18 -4.49
N TYR A 548 15.37 0.37 -5.71
CA TYR A 548 15.56 -0.71 -6.67
C TYR A 548 16.54 -1.77 -6.17
N THR A 549 17.69 -1.35 -5.63
CA THR A 549 18.70 -2.28 -5.08
C THR A 549 18.16 -3.05 -3.88
N ARG A 550 17.48 -2.39 -2.93
CA ARG A 550 16.75 -3.05 -1.83
C ARG A 550 15.83 -4.15 -2.37
N ARG A 551 15.02 -3.81 -3.36
CA ARG A 551 14.03 -4.71 -3.94
C ARG A 551 14.65 -5.92 -4.66
N VAL A 552 15.61 -5.68 -5.56
CA VAL A 552 16.27 -6.76 -6.32
C VAL A 552 17.03 -7.68 -5.40
N LEU A 553 17.71 -7.13 -4.41
CA LEU A 553 18.47 -7.91 -3.44
C LEU A 553 17.53 -8.79 -2.61
N LEU A 554 16.41 -8.25 -2.11
CA LEU A 554 15.40 -9.03 -1.39
C LEU A 554 14.81 -10.15 -2.26
N LYS A 555 14.44 -9.87 -3.52
CA LYS A 555 13.91 -10.88 -4.45
C LYS A 555 14.92 -11.99 -4.75
N SER A 556 16.18 -11.63 -5.00
CA SER A 556 17.26 -12.56 -5.28
C SER A 556 17.56 -13.48 -4.08
N MET A 557 17.61 -12.91 -2.88
CA MET A 557 17.88 -13.66 -1.65
C MET A 557 16.70 -14.55 -1.26
N SER A 558 15.47 -14.08 -1.44
CA SER A 558 14.26 -14.91 -1.25
C SER A 558 14.30 -16.14 -2.15
N LYS A 559 14.65 -15.99 -3.44
CA LYS A 559 14.81 -17.12 -4.36
C LYS A 559 15.85 -18.13 -3.88
N LYS A 560 17.04 -17.66 -3.45
CA LYS A 560 18.10 -18.53 -2.91
C LYS A 560 17.68 -19.24 -1.63
N SER A 561 16.95 -18.55 -0.76
CA SER A 561 16.41 -19.10 0.49
C SER A 561 15.39 -20.22 0.21
N VAL A 562 14.44 -19.99 -0.69
CA VAL A 562 13.45 -20.99 -1.14
C VAL A 562 14.12 -22.19 -1.81
N GLU A 563 15.13 -21.96 -2.65
CA GLU A 563 15.89 -23.03 -3.31
C GLU A 563 16.66 -23.89 -2.31
N ALA A 564 17.37 -23.29 -1.35
CA ALA A 564 18.02 -24.00 -0.25
C ALA A 564 16.99 -24.77 0.60
N GLN A 565 15.82 -24.19 0.84
CA GLN A 565 14.74 -24.80 1.62
C GLN A 565 14.15 -26.04 0.94
N SER A 566 14.09 -26.05 -0.40
CA SER A 566 13.54 -27.15 -1.19
C SER A 566 14.20 -28.49 -0.88
N GLN A 567 15.50 -28.53 -0.61
CA GLN A 567 16.24 -29.75 -0.27
C GLN A 567 15.74 -30.38 1.04
N SER A 568 15.53 -29.55 2.07
CA SER A 568 14.99 -30.04 3.35
C SER A 568 13.54 -30.54 3.21
N SER A 569 12.73 -29.84 2.40
CA SER A 569 11.35 -30.24 2.12
C SER A 569 11.29 -31.56 1.34
N LYS A 570 12.17 -31.77 0.35
CA LYS A 570 12.29 -33.03 -0.40
C LYS A 570 12.61 -34.20 0.53
N LEU A 571 13.60 -34.04 1.41
CA LEU A 571 13.96 -35.08 2.38
C LEU A 571 12.82 -35.42 3.36
N ALA A 572 12.10 -34.41 3.85
CA ALA A 572 10.92 -34.64 4.68
C ALA A 572 9.81 -35.36 3.91
N ALA A 573 9.60 -35.01 2.64
CA ALA A 573 8.59 -35.63 1.80
C ALA A 573 8.91 -37.11 1.55
N GLU A 574 10.16 -37.45 1.26
CA GLU A 574 10.62 -38.82 1.09
C GLU A 574 10.44 -39.65 2.37
N ALA A 575 10.78 -39.08 3.52
CA ALA A 575 10.62 -39.74 4.81
C ALA A 575 9.14 -40.02 5.16
N VAL A 576 8.24 -39.11 4.81
CA VAL A 576 6.79 -39.27 5.04
C VAL A 576 6.17 -40.22 4.02
N SER A 577 6.57 -40.14 2.74
CA SER A 577 6.12 -41.06 1.69
C SER A 577 6.48 -42.51 2.02
N ASN A 578 7.70 -42.71 2.55
CA ASN A 578 8.22 -44.02 2.91
C ASN A 578 8.13 -44.31 4.43
N VAL A 579 7.16 -43.70 5.14
CA VAL A 579 7.08 -43.78 6.61
C VAL A 579 7.06 -45.22 7.13
N ARG A 580 6.40 -46.14 6.40
CA ARG A 580 6.35 -47.57 6.74
C ARG A 580 7.75 -48.19 6.83
N THR A 581 8.59 -47.90 5.84
CA THR A 581 9.97 -48.39 5.75
C THR A 581 10.82 -47.78 6.87
N VAL A 582 10.66 -46.49 7.14
CA VAL A 582 11.40 -45.78 8.20
C VAL A 582 11.08 -46.34 9.59
N ILE A 583 9.80 -46.63 9.85
CA ILE A 583 9.35 -47.25 11.10
C ILE A 583 9.86 -48.70 11.20
N ALA A 584 9.75 -49.49 10.12
CA ALA A 584 10.20 -50.88 10.09
C ALA A 584 11.69 -51.04 10.42
N PHE A 585 12.54 -50.12 9.96
CA PHE A 585 13.98 -50.10 10.26
C PHE A 585 14.34 -49.32 11.54
N SER A 586 13.36 -48.81 12.29
CA SER A 586 13.58 -47.96 13.48
C SER A 586 14.54 -46.78 13.23
N SER A 587 14.55 -46.23 12.01
CA SER A 587 15.53 -45.24 11.54
C SER A 587 15.08 -43.78 11.72
N GLN A 588 13.96 -43.54 12.40
CA GLN A 588 13.38 -42.22 12.67
C GLN A 588 14.40 -41.21 13.21
N ALA A 589 15.25 -41.63 14.17
CA ALA A 589 16.27 -40.77 14.75
C ALA A 589 17.36 -40.37 13.75
N CYS A 590 17.68 -41.23 12.80
CA CYS A 590 18.63 -40.94 11.72
C CYS A 590 18.04 -39.90 10.77
N ILE A 591 16.80 -40.09 10.31
CA ILE A 591 16.11 -39.15 9.43
C ILE A 591 15.98 -37.77 10.06
N LEU A 592 15.63 -37.70 11.35
CA LEU A 592 15.56 -36.40 12.05
C LEU A 592 16.91 -35.70 12.15
N ARG A 593 18.02 -36.44 12.27
CA ARG A 593 19.38 -35.85 12.22
C ARG A 593 19.70 -35.32 10.82
N LEU A 594 19.42 -36.10 9.78
CA LEU A 594 19.62 -35.69 8.38
C LEU A 594 18.79 -34.45 8.04
N PHE A 595 17.52 -34.42 8.47
CA PHE A 595 16.65 -33.26 8.28
C PHE A 595 17.19 -32.02 9.00
N LYS A 596 17.65 -32.16 10.25
CA LYS A 596 18.28 -31.06 10.99
C LYS A 596 19.57 -30.57 10.33
N GLN A 597 20.34 -31.47 9.71
CA GLN A 597 21.54 -31.11 8.96
C GLN A 597 21.20 -30.38 7.65
N ALA A 598 20.17 -30.84 6.93
CA ALA A 598 19.66 -30.20 5.71
C ALA A 598 19.12 -28.79 5.99
N GLN A 599 18.50 -28.56 7.15
CA GLN A 599 18.03 -27.23 7.57
C GLN A 599 19.17 -26.21 7.83
N ASN A 600 20.43 -26.63 7.97
CA ASN A 600 21.52 -25.68 8.21
C ASN A 600 21.80 -24.77 7.00
N GLY A 601 21.54 -25.24 5.78
CA GLY A 601 21.66 -24.45 4.55
C GLY A 601 20.67 -23.27 4.55
N PRO A 602 19.35 -23.53 4.58
CA PRO A 602 18.31 -22.51 4.68
C PRO A 602 18.54 -21.55 5.85
N ARG A 603 18.94 -22.07 7.01
CA ARG A 603 19.20 -21.25 8.19
C ARG A 603 20.32 -20.23 7.98
N LYS A 604 21.41 -20.59 7.28
CA LYS A 604 22.51 -19.66 6.99
C LYS A 604 22.09 -18.58 6.00
N GLU A 605 21.38 -18.96 4.94
CA GLU A 605 20.89 -18.02 3.93
C GLU A 605 19.80 -17.09 4.49
N SER A 606 18.92 -17.59 5.35
CA SER A 606 17.90 -16.79 6.02
C SER A 606 18.51 -15.77 7.01
N ILE A 607 19.61 -16.12 7.71
CA ILE A 607 20.35 -15.13 8.53
C ILE A 607 20.90 -13.99 7.64
N ARG A 608 21.47 -14.32 6.48
CA ARG A 608 21.92 -13.31 5.51
C ARG A 608 20.76 -12.46 5.02
N GLN A 609 19.65 -13.09 4.63
CA GLN A 609 18.43 -12.41 4.20
C GLN A 609 17.91 -11.44 5.27
N ALA A 610 17.91 -11.82 6.55
CA ALA A 610 17.48 -10.95 7.66
C ALA A 610 18.36 -9.70 7.80
N TRP A 611 19.68 -9.84 7.70
CA TRP A 611 20.61 -8.70 7.71
C TRP A 611 20.35 -7.74 6.56
N PHE A 612 20.20 -8.29 5.34
CA PHE A 612 19.94 -7.49 4.16
C PHE A 612 18.54 -6.85 4.16
N SER A 613 17.55 -7.52 4.74
CA SER A 613 16.19 -6.98 4.88
C SER A 613 16.18 -5.80 5.84
N GLY A 614 16.78 -5.93 7.03
CA GLY A 614 16.93 -4.82 7.97
C GLY A 614 17.77 -3.67 7.41
N LEU A 615 18.93 -3.96 6.82
CA LEU A 615 19.80 -2.92 6.25
C LEU A 615 19.14 -2.20 5.07
N GLY A 616 18.48 -2.96 4.18
CA GLY A 616 17.75 -2.39 3.05
C GLY A 616 16.58 -1.51 3.50
N LEU A 617 15.80 -1.96 4.48
CA LEU A 617 14.66 -1.19 5.01
C LEU A 617 15.15 0.11 5.66
N GLY A 618 16.09 0.03 6.60
CA GLY A 618 16.66 1.19 7.27
C GLY A 618 17.31 2.19 6.31
N THR A 619 18.19 1.73 5.42
CA THR A 619 18.91 2.63 4.49
C THR A 619 17.98 3.39 3.56
N SER A 620 16.95 2.73 3.02
CA SER A 620 15.98 3.37 2.12
C SER A 620 15.17 4.48 2.82
N LEU A 621 14.73 4.25 4.06
CA LEU A 621 13.98 5.22 4.86
C LEU A 621 14.84 6.40 5.33
N ALA A 622 16.07 6.12 5.76
CA ALA A 622 17.04 7.13 6.18
C ALA A 622 17.46 8.04 5.02
N LEU A 623 17.65 7.46 3.83
CA LEU A 623 17.98 8.26 2.64
C LEU A 623 16.84 9.20 2.26
N MET A 624 15.59 8.75 2.40
CA MET A 624 14.41 9.58 2.16
C MET A 624 14.33 10.75 3.15
N THR A 625 14.48 10.50 4.45
CA THR A 625 14.43 11.55 5.49
C THR A 625 15.62 12.52 5.39
N CYS A 626 16.83 12.01 5.14
CA CYS A 626 18.02 12.84 4.87
C CYS A 626 17.86 13.73 3.64
N SER A 627 17.19 13.25 2.58
CA SER A 627 16.94 14.06 1.39
C SER A 627 16.12 15.31 1.70
N TRP A 628 15.11 15.20 2.58
CA TRP A 628 14.30 16.33 3.00
C TRP A 628 15.10 17.33 3.84
N ALA A 629 15.96 16.83 4.75
CA ALA A 629 16.88 17.68 5.50
C ALA A 629 17.78 18.51 4.57
N LEU A 630 18.33 17.87 3.53
CA LEU A 630 19.16 18.52 2.52
C LEU A 630 18.36 19.56 1.71
N TYR A 631 17.11 19.26 1.36
CA TYR A 631 16.24 20.20 0.64
C TYR A 631 15.94 21.46 1.46
N PHE A 632 15.58 21.32 2.75
CA PHE A 632 15.31 22.50 3.58
C PHE A 632 16.57 23.28 3.92
N TRP A 633 17.70 22.61 4.18
CA TRP A 633 18.97 23.30 4.43
C TRP A 633 19.42 24.12 3.21
N TYR A 634 19.46 23.51 2.03
CA TYR A 634 19.88 24.19 0.81
C TYR A 634 18.86 25.25 0.35
N GLY A 635 17.57 24.95 0.50
CA GLY A 635 16.48 25.90 0.25
C GLY A 635 16.56 27.14 1.13
N GLY A 636 16.78 26.96 2.43
CA GLY A 636 16.99 28.05 3.38
C GLY A 636 18.23 28.89 3.04
N LYS A 637 19.34 28.26 2.66
CA LYS A 637 20.55 28.97 2.20
C LYS A 637 20.27 29.86 0.97
N LEU A 638 19.51 29.37 -0.01
CA LEU A 638 19.16 30.15 -1.20
C LEU A 638 18.22 31.33 -0.89
N MET A 639 17.34 31.18 0.09
CA MET A 639 16.51 32.28 0.60
C MET A 639 17.34 33.33 1.33
N ALA A 640 18.31 32.90 2.12
CA ALA A 640 19.26 33.78 2.82
C ALA A 640 20.09 34.64 1.86
N GLU A 641 20.48 34.08 0.70
CA GLU A 641 21.15 34.81 -0.38
C GLU A 641 20.20 35.68 -1.24
N HIS A 642 18.90 35.73 -0.91
CA HIS A 642 17.84 36.44 -1.66
C HIS A 642 17.71 36.02 -3.13
N ARG A 643 18.07 34.78 -3.45
CA ARG A 643 18.00 34.24 -4.82
C ARG A 643 16.67 33.57 -5.14
N ILE A 644 15.90 33.20 -4.12
CA ILE A 644 14.63 32.46 -4.23
C ILE A 644 13.66 33.00 -3.17
N SER A 645 12.38 33.15 -3.54
CA SER A 645 11.30 33.50 -2.61
C SER A 645 10.75 32.26 -1.87
N THR A 646 10.20 32.43 -0.66
CA THR A 646 9.51 31.35 0.09
C THR A 646 8.44 30.65 -0.76
N LYS A 647 7.73 31.42 -1.60
CA LYS A 647 6.73 30.89 -2.53
C LYS A 647 7.35 29.94 -3.55
N GLU A 648 8.43 30.36 -4.21
CA GLU A 648 9.12 29.58 -5.24
C GLU A 648 9.71 28.31 -4.63
N LEU A 649 10.29 28.39 -3.43
CA LEU A 649 10.79 27.23 -2.69
C LEU A 649 9.69 26.20 -2.44
N MET A 650 8.55 26.63 -1.90
CA MET A 650 7.45 25.74 -1.54
C MET A 650 6.77 25.13 -2.78
N GLN A 651 6.64 25.90 -3.87
CA GLN A 651 6.15 25.42 -5.16
C GLN A 651 7.05 24.31 -5.71
N THR A 652 8.36 24.58 -5.82
CA THR A 652 9.31 23.60 -6.36
C THR A 652 9.41 22.35 -5.48
N PHE A 653 9.39 22.51 -4.16
CA PHE A 653 9.39 21.39 -3.22
C PHE A 653 8.17 20.48 -3.41
N MET A 654 6.95 21.04 -3.44
CA MET A 654 5.71 20.26 -3.60
C MET A 654 5.66 19.54 -4.95
N ILE A 655 6.06 20.21 -6.04
CA ILE A 655 6.07 19.62 -7.38
C ILE A 655 7.02 18.40 -7.44
N LEU A 656 8.26 18.54 -6.97
CA LEU A 656 9.24 17.46 -7.10
C LEU A 656 9.01 16.30 -6.13
N VAL A 657 8.55 16.57 -4.89
CA VAL A 657 8.22 15.50 -3.92
C VAL A 657 7.03 14.67 -4.41
N THR A 658 5.97 15.31 -4.91
CA THR A 658 4.81 14.58 -5.47
C THR A 658 5.16 13.79 -6.73
N THR A 659 6.17 14.21 -7.48
CA THR A 659 6.70 13.49 -8.64
C THR A 659 7.41 12.19 -8.23
N GLY A 660 8.17 12.21 -7.12
CA GLY A 660 8.78 11.01 -6.57
C GLY A 660 7.76 9.92 -6.25
N ARG A 661 6.57 10.30 -5.76
CA ARG A 661 5.45 9.39 -5.52
C ARG A 661 4.92 8.74 -6.81
N VAL A 662 4.76 9.52 -7.89
CA VAL A 662 4.32 9.00 -9.20
C VAL A 662 5.31 7.98 -9.76
N ILE A 663 6.61 8.25 -9.62
CA ILE A 663 7.66 7.33 -10.06
C ILE A 663 7.59 6.02 -9.27
N ALA A 664 7.36 6.08 -7.96
CA ALA A 664 7.23 4.89 -7.12
C ALA A 664 5.99 4.05 -7.49
N GLU A 665 4.83 4.68 -7.70
CA GLU A 665 3.61 3.99 -8.15
C GLU A 665 3.79 3.33 -9.53
N ALA A 666 4.50 4.00 -10.44
CA ALA A 666 4.83 3.45 -11.75
C ALA A 666 5.79 2.25 -11.65
N ASP A 667 6.82 2.31 -10.79
CA ASP A 667 7.74 1.20 -10.55
C ASP A 667 7.04 0.00 -9.92
N GLU A 668 6.16 0.20 -8.95
CA GLU A 668 5.37 -0.88 -8.34
C GLU A 668 4.44 -1.54 -9.38
N ALA A 669 3.83 -0.73 -10.24
CA ALA A 669 2.95 -1.21 -11.31
C ALA A 669 3.66 -2.05 -12.38
N THR A 670 4.86 -1.67 -12.81
CA THR A 670 5.62 -2.39 -13.86
C THR A 670 6.18 -3.71 -13.37
N SER A 671 6.80 -3.65 -12.21
CA SER A 671 7.51 -4.76 -11.59
C SER A 671 6.65 -5.92 -11.06
N ALA A 672 5.39 -5.67 -10.73
CA ALA A 672 4.41 -6.72 -10.40
C ALA A 672 4.16 -7.66 -11.59
N LEU A 673 4.54 -7.25 -12.81
CA LEU A 673 4.30 -7.98 -14.04
C LEU A 673 5.55 -8.65 -14.63
N ASP A 674 6.74 -8.06 -14.47
CA ASP A 674 8.02 -8.54 -15.06
C ASP A 674 8.27 -10.05 -14.89
N SER A 675 7.97 -10.66 -13.74
CA SER A 675 8.32 -12.09 -13.55
C SER A 675 7.38 -13.09 -14.19
N GLN A 676 6.12 -12.72 -14.47
CA GLN A 676 5.11 -13.69 -14.90
C GLN A 676 4.60 -13.40 -16.30
N SER A 677 4.40 -12.13 -16.68
CA SER A 677 3.93 -11.81 -18.03
C SER A 677 5.03 -11.88 -19.07
N GLU A 678 6.27 -11.48 -18.76
CA GLU A 678 7.35 -11.54 -19.76
C GLU A 678 7.67 -12.99 -20.14
N ASN A 679 7.80 -13.89 -19.16
CA ASN A 679 8.06 -15.31 -19.42
C ASN A 679 6.91 -15.98 -20.19
N VAL A 680 5.66 -15.70 -19.82
CA VAL A 680 4.47 -16.27 -20.48
C VAL A 680 4.29 -15.73 -21.90
N VAL A 681 4.48 -14.42 -22.10
CA VAL A 681 4.37 -13.78 -23.42
C VAL A 681 5.52 -14.24 -24.32
N GLN A 682 6.72 -14.40 -23.77
CA GLN A 682 7.89 -14.90 -24.49
C GLN A 682 7.69 -16.37 -24.91
N GLU A 683 7.20 -17.22 -24.01
CA GLU A 683 6.89 -18.61 -24.31
C GLU A 683 5.74 -18.76 -25.33
N ALA A 684 4.70 -17.93 -25.24
CA ALA A 684 3.60 -17.90 -26.20
C ALA A 684 4.02 -17.39 -27.58
N LEU A 685 4.84 -16.34 -27.67
CA LEU A 685 5.37 -15.82 -28.94
C LEU A 685 6.38 -16.77 -29.57
N ASP A 686 7.22 -17.43 -28.77
CA ASP A 686 8.17 -18.43 -29.25
C ASP A 686 7.43 -19.64 -29.84
N ARG A 687 6.32 -20.09 -29.22
CA ARG A 687 5.50 -21.18 -29.76
C ARG A 687 4.67 -20.80 -31.00
N VAL A 688 4.28 -19.53 -31.15
CA VAL A 688 3.65 -19.00 -32.38
C VAL A 688 4.66 -18.88 -33.54
N MET A 689 5.96 -18.84 -33.24
CA MET A 689 7.04 -18.87 -34.24
C MET A 689 7.39 -20.29 -34.70
N ILE A 690 6.99 -21.33 -33.95
CA ILE A 690 7.13 -22.73 -34.36
C ILE A 690 6.11 -23.01 -35.47
N GLY A 691 6.62 -23.27 -36.68
CA GLY A 691 5.81 -23.48 -37.89
C GLY A 691 6.06 -22.48 -39.02
N ARG A 692 7.01 -21.54 -38.87
CA ARG A 692 7.56 -20.79 -40.03
C ARG A 692 8.82 -21.48 -40.52
N THR A 693 8.84 -21.89 -41.80
CA THR A 693 10.04 -22.41 -42.47
C THR A 693 11.15 -21.35 -42.39
N THR A 694 12.11 -21.54 -41.49
CA THR A 694 13.24 -20.62 -41.29
C THR A 694 14.41 -21.15 -42.12
N VAL A 695 14.71 -20.48 -43.23
CA VAL A 695 15.87 -20.83 -44.07
C VAL A 695 17.11 -20.21 -43.46
N VAL A 696 17.93 -21.04 -42.80
CA VAL A 696 19.21 -20.61 -42.23
C VAL A 696 20.32 -20.93 -43.24
N VAL A 697 20.92 -19.89 -43.82
CA VAL A 697 22.13 -20.01 -44.64
C VAL A 697 23.34 -19.77 -43.73
N ALA A 698 24.01 -20.84 -43.31
CA ALA A 698 25.16 -20.74 -42.42
C ALA A 698 26.46 -21.15 -43.12
N HIS A 699 27.53 -20.39 -42.86
CA HIS A 699 28.89 -20.71 -43.31
C HIS A 699 29.63 -21.66 -42.35
N ARG A 700 29.11 -21.88 -41.13
CA ARG A 700 29.67 -22.78 -40.11
C ARG A 700 28.73 -23.95 -39.86
N LEU A 701 29.26 -25.18 -39.88
CA LEU A 701 28.46 -26.39 -39.70
C LEU A 701 27.81 -26.49 -38.31
N THR A 702 28.42 -25.90 -37.28
CA THR A 702 27.86 -25.93 -35.91
C THR A 702 26.50 -25.25 -35.81
N SER A 703 26.19 -24.31 -36.71
CA SER A 703 24.93 -23.58 -36.74
C SER A 703 23.76 -24.37 -37.36
N ILE A 704 24.02 -25.46 -38.07
CA ILE A 704 23.01 -26.20 -38.86
C ILE A 704 22.79 -27.65 -38.37
N MET A 705 23.54 -28.13 -37.37
CA MET A 705 23.47 -29.53 -36.92
C MET A 705 22.11 -29.92 -36.34
N ASN A 706 21.34 -28.95 -35.83
CA ASN A 706 20.03 -29.15 -35.21
C ASN A 706 18.86 -28.75 -36.14
N CYS A 707 19.10 -28.58 -37.45
CA CYS A 707 18.03 -28.26 -38.39
C CYS A 707 17.26 -29.51 -38.83
N ASP A 708 15.94 -29.41 -38.93
CA ASP A 708 15.04 -30.51 -39.32
C ASP A 708 15.28 -30.97 -40.77
N MET A 709 15.70 -30.06 -41.64
CA MET A 709 16.09 -30.37 -43.02
C MET A 709 17.27 -29.50 -43.46
N ILE A 710 18.36 -30.16 -43.85
CA ILE A 710 19.56 -29.54 -44.41
C ILE A 710 19.56 -29.81 -45.91
N ALA A 711 19.69 -28.76 -46.71
CA ALA A 711 19.89 -28.87 -48.15
C ALA A 711 21.31 -28.39 -48.50
N VAL A 712 22.10 -29.25 -49.14
CA VAL A 712 23.45 -28.92 -49.62
C VAL A 712 23.34 -28.45 -51.06
N LEU A 713 23.83 -27.22 -51.30
CA LEU A 713 23.85 -26.59 -52.62
C LEU A 713 25.27 -26.67 -53.20
N ASP A 714 25.38 -27.15 -54.45
CA ASP A 714 26.60 -27.05 -55.25
C ASP A 714 26.26 -26.41 -56.59
N ARG A 715 27.00 -25.36 -56.99
CA ARG A 715 26.76 -24.58 -58.21
C ARG A 715 25.30 -24.16 -58.44
N GLY A 716 24.58 -23.82 -57.36
CA GLY A 716 23.18 -23.36 -57.42
C GLY A 716 22.12 -24.45 -57.52
N MET A 717 22.50 -25.73 -57.51
CA MET A 717 21.57 -26.88 -57.51
C MET A 717 21.62 -27.61 -56.16
N ILE A 718 20.47 -28.10 -55.69
CA ILE A 718 20.41 -28.91 -54.45
C ILE A 718 20.93 -30.32 -54.77
N VAL A 719 22.07 -30.67 -54.19
CA VAL A 719 22.74 -31.97 -54.41
C VAL A 719 22.29 -33.00 -53.38
N GLU A 720 22.11 -32.58 -52.13
CA GLU A 720 21.67 -33.47 -51.06
C GLU A 720 20.64 -32.78 -50.16
N LYS A 721 19.67 -33.53 -49.68
CA LYS A 721 18.72 -33.09 -48.65
C LYS A 721 18.56 -34.17 -47.59
N GLY A 722 18.44 -33.78 -46.32
CA GLY A 722 18.21 -34.70 -45.21
C GLY A 722 18.52 -34.09 -43.85
N THR A 723 18.36 -34.88 -42.79
CA THR A 723 18.81 -34.52 -41.44
C THR A 723 20.33 -34.70 -41.31
N HIS A 724 20.95 -34.07 -40.30
CA HIS A 724 22.39 -34.23 -40.05
C HIS A 724 22.81 -35.70 -39.97
N ALA A 725 22.04 -36.53 -39.24
CA ALA A 725 22.30 -37.96 -39.12
C ALA A 725 22.17 -38.71 -40.46
N SER A 726 21.13 -38.41 -41.25
CA SER A 726 20.90 -39.04 -42.57
C SER A 726 22.00 -38.68 -43.58
N LEU A 727 22.47 -37.43 -43.57
CA LEU A 727 23.52 -36.97 -44.47
C LEU A 727 24.92 -37.47 -44.04
N MET A 728 25.18 -37.62 -42.74
CA MET A 728 26.41 -38.24 -42.24
C MET A 728 26.46 -39.75 -42.50
N ALA A 729 25.31 -40.44 -42.48
CA ALA A 729 25.21 -41.87 -42.76
C ALA A 729 25.59 -42.26 -44.20
N LYS A 730 25.57 -41.30 -45.15
CA LYS A 730 26.05 -41.51 -46.52
C LYS A 730 27.57 -41.72 -46.60
N GLY A 731 28.32 -41.39 -45.54
CA GLY A 731 29.76 -41.61 -45.47
C GLY A 731 30.55 -40.82 -46.53
N PRO A 732 31.77 -41.27 -46.92
CA PRO A 732 32.72 -40.49 -47.73
C PRO A 732 32.26 -40.16 -49.16
N SER A 733 31.19 -40.78 -49.65
CA SER A 733 30.58 -40.48 -50.94
C SER A 733 29.62 -39.27 -50.89
N GLY A 734 29.16 -38.86 -49.71
CA GLY A 734 28.22 -37.74 -49.55
C GLY A 734 28.89 -36.36 -49.57
N ALA A 735 28.25 -35.40 -50.23
CA ALA A 735 28.73 -34.02 -50.34
C ALA A 735 28.75 -33.31 -48.97
N TYR A 736 27.71 -33.51 -48.16
CA TYR A 736 27.65 -32.99 -46.79
C TYR A 736 28.78 -33.53 -45.90
N PHE A 737 29.04 -34.84 -45.95
CA PHE A 737 30.07 -35.50 -45.16
C PHE A 737 31.47 -34.96 -45.47
N ARG A 738 31.77 -34.68 -46.76
CA ARG A 738 33.04 -34.06 -47.16
C ARG A 738 33.19 -32.64 -46.61
N LEU A 739 32.12 -31.84 -46.62
CA LEU A 739 32.11 -30.48 -46.04
C LEU A 739 32.36 -30.51 -44.51
N VAL A 740 31.73 -31.46 -43.82
CA VAL A 740 31.93 -31.66 -42.36
C VAL A 740 33.38 -32.01 -42.06
N ARG A 741 33.95 -32.95 -42.83
CA ARG A 741 35.33 -33.42 -42.63
C ARG A 741 36.37 -32.35 -42.99
N LEU A 742 36.11 -31.52 -44.00
CA LEU A 742 36.96 -30.37 -44.35
C LEU A 742 36.99 -29.32 -43.23
N GLN A 743 35.86 -29.03 -42.58
CA GLN A 743 35.85 -28.11 -41.44
C GLN A 743 36.48 -28.69 -40.18
N GLN A 744 36.36 -30.00 -39.94
CA GLN A 744 36.99 -30.67 -38.78
C GLN A 744 38.48 -30.93 -38.97
N GLY A 745 38.97 -31.00 -40.22
CA GLY A 745 40.39 -31.17 -40.56
C GLY A 745 41.20 -29.88 -40.64
N CYS A 746 40.59 -28.72 -40.38
CA CYS A 746 41.22 -27.39 -40.40
C CYS A 746 41.42 -26.80 -38.99
N ASN A 747 41.65 -27.65 -37.98
CA ASN A 747 42.22 -27.24 -36.69
C ASN A 747 43.71 -27.55 -36.64
#